data_AF-E9F489-F1
#
_entry.id   AF-E9F489-F1
#
_cell.length_a   1.000
_cell.length_b   1.000
_cell.length_c   1.000
_cell.angle_alpha   90.00
_cell.angle_beta   90.00
_cell.angle_gamma   90.00
#
_symmetry.space_group_name_H-M   'P 1'
#
loop_
_entity.id
_entity.type
_entity.pdbx_description
1 polymer ?
#
loop_
_entity_poly.entity_id
_entity_poly.type
_entity_poly.pdbx_seq_one_letter_code
_entity_poly.pdbx_strand_id
1 'polypeptide(L)'
;MPADRLLNTVLQYYQDVHDAAKTDQIIGSTTHLLTQLSNPLNLGVLTSQLLTAPAIWHRNDGAKTAIRIISVYHTAAVRVRDNQLEGAKPEGRSEGGGLRCDEWTRAVVKGADERSRRWQHLLVLTGVLMGMEGYDRHSLSRALRNTLEQAVVMAANLALEENVQDGPAAAVSVVTALNFAFPILSEFHRAQINCNALLPIAVWAITGEEGFCDAQFLRTVSQDTTLQPGHVFSWPERSSSCQLLRQMEKQPLMANMGPLSKLAAFAVQHATDTSVVMQAHDALLVFTTRVFDAWQKNRFSEIDASFEGSHLSPETAQTTWPLLWQVFRKLMFGTTAVLQAIVARSLLDPHMLVPGLAASIASRSLQILRNLFFISSRKGNSSFQVYTFSYMTSIDVLSRDGLATEAFLREIRPADAILNPSANLQMNLDLFYLNVAEHLPLSLPTEACELLIVKPAIAYLSQEGPMSASKTEIFESAHSAILSVLSCPQHSALTIKITPFYIVKVFDSFPQHISPRQFRIAFKTVMEIVSPPFPIAAMEPHMSETLLDMLRTNTKTASTTLLPASPDAVSHALEETREEPLSEQSALVMTLVDSLPFLPLPLVEEWLEITAQAMNEIEDPRLRLPVKKRFWDVLVNGEMDVERSTIGVAWWGTKGGRELVLFGGAPEPPLMSGALGKDTTSRL
;
A
#
# COMPACT_ATOMS: atom_id res chain seq x y z
N MET A 1 -34.46 46.17 16.45
CA MET A 1 -35.94 46.05 16.29
C MET A 1 -36.44 45.06 15.21
N PRO A 2 -35.66 44.51 14.24
CA PRO A 2 -36.18 43.49 13.30
C PRO A 2 -35.99 42.01 13.73
N ALA A 3 -35.07 41.70 14.65
CA ALA A 3 -34.70 40.32 15.00
C ALA A 3 -35.79 39.51 15.74
N ASP A 4 -36.55 40.14 16.65
CA ASP A 4 -37.56 39.42 17.47
C ASP A 4 -38.78 38.95 16.67
N ARG A 5 -39.18 39.71 15.64
CA ARG A 5 -40.25 39.28 14.71
C ARG A 5 -39.81 38.09 13.86
N LEU A 6 -38.54 38.09 13.43
CA LEU A 6 -37.97 37.01 12.64
C LEU A 6 -37.79 35.74 13.49
N LEU A 7 -37.42 35.89 14.77
CA LEU A 7 -37.38 34.80 15.74
C LEU A 7 -38.74 34.10 15.88
N ASN A 8 -39.82 34.84 16.14
CA ASN A 8 -41.16 34.26 16.27
C ASN A 8 -41.61 33.54 14.98
N THR A 9 -41.25 34.08 13.82
CA THR A 9 -41.58 33.49 12.52
C THR A 9 -40.82 32.17 12.31
N VAL A 10 -39.53 32.12 12.62
CA VAL A 10 -38.72 30.90 12.52
C VAL A 10 -39.19 29.82 13.50
N LEU A 11 -39.54 30.21 14.74
CA LEU A 11 -40.07 29.28 15.73
C LEU A 11 -41.41 28.66 15.31
N GLN A 12 -42.27 29.41 14.64
CA GLN A 12 -43.49 28.85 14.04
C GLN A 12 -43.15 27.87 12.93
N TYR A 13 -42.22 28.22 12.04
CA TYR A 13 -41.82 27.32 10.96
C TYR A 13 -41.16 26.04 11.43
N TYR A 14 -40.54 25.99 12.61
CA TYR A 14 -40.00 24.74 13.16
C TYR A 14 -41.05 23.67 13.45
N GLN A 15 -42.30 24.06 13.72
CA GLN A 15 -43.35 23.14 14.18
C GLN A 15 -43.89 22.24 13.06
N ASP A 16 -43.75 22.66 11.79
CA ASP A 16 -44.30 21.97 10.63
C ASP A 16 -43.21 21.33 9.75
N VAL A 17 -43.59 20.33 8.95
CA VAL A 17 -42.71 19.70 7.95
C VAL A 17 -42.83 20.46 6.62
N HIS A 18 -41.70 20.89 6.07
CA HIS A 18 -41.66 21.69 4.84
C HIS A 18 -40.90 21.01 3.69
N ASP A 19 -40.98 21.60 2.50
CA ASP A 19 -40.17 21.21 1.35
C ASP A 19 -38.68 21.58 1.53
N ALA A 20 -37.82 21.09 0.64
CA ALA A 20 -36.36 21.23 0.80
C ALA A 20 -35.92 22.71 0.74
N ALA A 21 -36.50 23.48 -0.17
CA ALA A 21 -36.18 24.89 -0.34
C ALA A 21 -36.57 25.72 0.90
N LYS A 22 -37.72 25.43 1.50
CA LYS A 22 -38.16 26.10 2.72
C LYS A 22 -37.33 25.68 3.93
N THR A 23 -36.97 24.40 4.07
CA THR A 23 -36.04 23.96 5.11
C THR A 23 -34.69 24.68 5.00
N ASP A 24 -34.14 24.84 3.80
CA ASP A 24 -32.90 25.58 3.59
C ASP A 24 -33.04 27.09 3.94
N GLN A 25 -34.20 27.70 3.65
CA GLN A 25 -34.51 29.08 4.08
C GLN A 25 -34.58 29.20 5.61
N ILE A 26 -35.20 28.23 6.28
CA ILE A 26 -35.30 28.16 7.75
C ILE A 26 -33.90 28.07 8.36
N ILE A 27 -33.04 27.19 7.82
CA ILE A 27 -31.65 27.04 8.26
C ILE A 27 -30.87 28.35 8.11
N GLY A 28 -30.96 29.01 6.94
CA GLY A 28 -30.27 30.30 6.71
C GLY A 28 -30.74 31.41 7.66
N SER A 29 -32.06 31.48 7.90
CA SER A 29 -32.67 32.43 8.85
C SER A 29 -32.21 32.15 10.29
N THR A 30 -32.07 30.88 10.66
CA THR A 30 -31.56 30.45 11.96
C THR A 30 -30.11 30.87 12.16
N THR A 31 -29.23 30.61 11.19
CA THR A 31 -27.83 31.03 11.26
C THR A 31 -27.72 32.55 11.43
N HIS A 32 -28.54 33.32 10.70
CA HIS A 32 -28.60 34.77 10.86
C HIS A 32 -29.03 35.19 12.28
N LEU A 33 -30.11 34.60 12.80
CA LEU A 33 -30.58 34.87 14.16
C LEU A 33 -29.53 34.54 15.22
N LEU A 34 -28.85 33.39 15.11
CA LEU A 34 -27.79 32.99 16.03
C LEU A 34 -26.66 34.03 16.11
N THR A 35 -26.41 34.80 15.05
CA THR A 35 -25.36 35.84 15.03
C THR A 35 -25.82 37.23 15.50
N GLN A 36 -27.13 37.50 15.43
CA GLN A 36 -27.71 38.83 15.61
C GLN A 36 -28.44 39.00 16.95
N LEU A 37 -28.89 37.91 17.56
CA LEU A 37 -29.57 37.95 18.85
C LEU A 37 -28.60 38.34 19.96
N SER A 38 -28.96 39.39 20.71
CA SER A 38 -28.18 39.91 21.84
C SER A 38 -28.61 39.37 23.20
N ASN A 39 -29.79 38.76 23.29
CA ASN A 39 -30.28 38.16 24.53
C ASN A 39 -29.85 36.68 24.61
N PRO A 40 -29.05 36.27 25.62
CA PRO A 40 -28.58 34.89 25.76
C PRO A 40 -29.72 33.89 25.98
N LEU A 41 -30.86 34.29 26.55
CA LEU A 41 -32.02 33.41 26.71
C LEU A 41 -32.63 33.07 25.35
N ASN A 42 -32.71 34.03 24.43
CA ASN A 42 -33.26 33.81 23.09
C ASN A 42 -32.38 32.86 22.27
N LEU A 43 -31.05 32.91 22.45
CA LEU A 43 -30.12 31.96 21.83
C LEU A 43 -30.30 30.53 22.36
N GLY A 44 -30.47 30.38 23.68
CA GLY A 44 -30.75 29.09 24.30
C GLY A 44 -32.08 28.49 23.82
N VAL A 45 -33.15 29.29 23.79
CA VAL A 45 -34.46 28.86 23.27
C VAL A 45 -34.38 28.49 21.80
N LEU A 46 -33.74 29.30 20.97
CA LEU A 46 -33.58 29.02 19.54
C LEU A 46 -32.86 27.68 19.32
N THR A 47 -31.83 27.39 20.12
CA THR A 47 -31.07 26.13 20.07
C THR A 47 -31.92 24.93 20.53
N SER A 48 -32.61 25.02 21.66
CA SER A 48 -33.50 23.97 22.17
C SER A 48 -34.61 23.62 21.16
N GLN A 49 -35.21 24.65 20.54
CA GLN A 49 -36.26 24.47 19.54
C GLN A 49 -35.72 23.90 18.22
N LEU A 50 -34.53 24.31 17.78
CA LEU A 50 -33.87 23.73 16.60
C LEU A 50 -33.61 22.23 16.76
N LEU A 51 -33.16 21.79 17.94
CA LEU A 51 -32.83 20.39 18.21
C LEU A 51 -34.06 19.48 18.27
N THR A 52 -35.24 20.06 18.50
CA THR A 52 -36.51 19.32 18.56
C THR A 52 -37.40 19.55 17.33
N ALA A 53 -36.98 20.39 16.37
CA ALA A 53 -37.80 20.84 15.24
C ALA A 53 -38.09 19.72 14.21
N PRO A 54 -39.37 19.33 14.01
CA PRO A 54 -39.76 18.43 12.93
C PRO A 54 -39.34 18.92 11.54
N ALA A 55 -39.35 20.24 11.31
CA ALA A 55 -38.93 20.86 10.04
C ALA A 55 -37.53 20.44 9.55
N ILE A 56 -36.68 19.99 10.47
CA ILE A 56 -35.27 19.65 10.21
C ILE A 56 -35.05 18.15 10.31
N TRP A 57 -35.61 17.52 11.36
CA TRP A 57 -35.31 16.13 11.69
C TRP A 57 -36.24 15.12 11.01
N HIS A 58 -37.34 15.55 10.38
CA HIS A 58 -38.29 14.63 9.75
C HIS A 58 -37.77 13.94 8.47
N ARG A 59 -36.86 14.60 7.73
CA ARG A 59 -36.20 13.99 6.56
C ARG A 59 -34.97 13.25 7.09
N ASN A 60 -35.04 11.93 7.18
CA ASN A 60 -33.98 11.05 7.68
C ASN A 60 -32.72 11.03 6.77
N ASP A 61 -32.15 12.19 6.45
CA ASP A 61 -30.96 12.35 5.59
C ASP A 61 -29.63 12.22 6.37
N GLY A 62 -29.67 11.58 7.55
CA GLY A 62 -28.51 11.14 8.34
C GLY A 62 -27.35 12.14 8.41
N ALA A 63 -26.23 11.78 7.76
CA ALA A 63 -24.99 12.58 7.72
C ALA A 63 -25.19 14.00 7.18
N LYS A 64 -26.08 14.20 6.21
CA LYS A 64 -26.31 15.53 5.60
C LYS A 64 -26.96 16.46 6.60
N THR A 65 -27.95 15.98 7.35
CA THR A 65 -28.59 16.76 8.42
C THR A 65 -27.60 17.04 9.55
N ALA A 66 -26.80 16.05 9.94
CA ALA A 66 -25.73 16.23 10.93
C ALA A 66 -24.77 17.38 10.54
N ILE A 67 -24.27 17.38 9.30
CA ILE A 67 -23.38 18.45 8.82
C ILE A 67 -24.07 19.79 8.70
N ARG A 68 -25.33 19.83 8.27
CA ARG A 68 -26.10 21.08 8.22
C ARG A 68 -26.14 21.72 9.60
N ILE A 69 -26.44 20.95 10.65
CA ILE A 69 -26.46 21.44 12.04
C ILE A 69 -25.07 21.89 12.49
N ILE A 70 -24.03 21.07 12.30
CA ILE A 70 -22.65 21.45 12.63
C ILE A 70 -22.28 22.77 11.93
N SER A 71 -22.63 22.90 10.64
CA SER A 71 -22.32 24.07 9.81
C SER A 71 -23.06 25.33 10.29
N VAL A 72 -24.32 25.22 10.69
CA VAL A 72 -25.10 26.34 11.25
C VAL A 72 -24.37 26.95 12.44
N TYR A 73 -23.96 26.12 13.40
CA TYR A 73 -23.28 26.59 14.60
C TYR A 73 -21.83 27.01 14.34
N HIS A 74 -21.12 26.33 13.44
CA HIS A 74 -19.79 26.74 13.00
C HIS A 74 -19.81 28.13 12.37
N THR A 75 -20.67 28.35 11.38
CA THR A 75 -20.79 29.65 10.69
C THR A 75 -21.26 30.75 11.64
N ALA A 76 -22.18 30.46 12.55
CA ALA A 76 -22.62 31.43 13.54
C ALA A 76 -21.48 31.81 14.51
N ALA A 77 -20.73 30.84 15.02
CA ALA A 77 -19.59 31.05 15.91
C ALA A 77 -18.49 31.90 15.24
N VAL A 78 -18.13 31.59 13.98
CA VAL A 78 -17.14 32.37 13.22
C VAL A 78 -17.59 33.82 13.07
N ARG A 79 -18.86 34.06 12.70
CA ARG A 79 -19.41 35.42 12.55
C ARG A 79 -19.46 36.20 13.86
N VAL A 80 -19.81 35.55 14.97
CA VAL A 80 -19.82 36.20 16.30
C VAL A 80 -18.40 36.66 16.67
N ARG A 81 -17.41 35.82 16.41
CA ARG A 81 -16.00 36.17 16.61
C ARG A 81 -15.56 37.31 15.71
N ASP A 82 -15.88 37.26 14.43
CA ASP A 82 -15.50 38.30 13.46
C ASP A 82 -16.13 39.66 13.87
N ASN A 83 -17.41 39.66 14.27
CA ASN A 83 -18.10 40.84 14.81
C ASN A 83 -17.44 41.37 16.09
N GLN A 84 -16.97 40.49 16.98
CA GLN A 84 -16.26 40.90 18.20
C GLN A 84 -14.90 41.54 17.87
N LEU A 85 -14.18 41.02 16.88
CA LEU A 85 -12.90 41.59 16.42
C LEU A 85 -13.09 42.93 15.70
N GLU A 86 -14.15 43.08 14.91
CA GLU A 86 -14.49 44.34 14.23
C GLU A 86 -14.99 45.40 15.21
N GLY A 87 -15.84 45.03 16.17
CA GLY A 87 -16.33 45.93 17.22
C GLY A 87 -15.25 46.39 18.21
N ALA A 88 -14.08 45.74 18.23
CA ALA A 88 -12.91 46.18 19.00
C ALA A 88 -12.10 47.30 18.29
N LYS A 89 -12.43 47.66 17.03
CA LYS A 89 -11.79 48.77 16.31
C LYS A 89 -12.51 50.10 16.66
N PRO A 90 -11.76 51.19 16.96
CA PRO A 90 -12.33 52.43 17.48
C PRO A 90 -13.25 53.22 16.52
N GLU A 91 -13.34 52.86 15.22
CA GLU A 91 -14.10 53.61 14.21
C GLU A 91 -15.33 52.86 13.62
N GLY A 92 -15.63 51.65 14.08
CA GLY A 92 -16.71 50.82 13.52
C GLY A 92 -18.08 51.04 14.17
N ARG A 93 -19.11 51.41 13.39
CA ARG A 93 -20.51 51.21 13.79
C ARG A 93 -20.77 49.70 13.90
N SER A 94 -20.91 49.18 15.11
CA SER A 94 -21.17 47.75 15.34
C SER A 94 -22.60 47.37 14.93
N GLU A 95 -22.73 46.56 13.86
CA GLU A 95 -24.00 45.94 13.42
C GLU A 95 -24.19 44.51 14.01
N GLY A 96 -23.39 44.13 15.00
CA GLY A 96 -23.40 42.79 15.62
C GLY A 96 -24.25 42.68 16.89
N GLY A 97 -24.67 41.45 17.24
CA GLY A 97 -25.52 41.12 18.40
C GLY A 97 -24.95 41.43 19.79
N GLY A 98 -23.83 42.14 19.93
CA GLY A 98 -23.32 42.67 21.21
C GLY A 98 -22.80 41.66 22.26
N LEU A 99 -23.01 40.36 22.07
CA LEU A 99 -22.50 39.31 22.98
C LEU A 99 -21.03 38.96 22.68
N ARG A 100 -20.25 38.74 23.74
CA ARG A 100 -18.87 38.21 23.61
C ARG A 100 -18.91 36.71 23.28
N CYS A 101 -17.86 36.18 22.64
CA CYS A 101 -17.76 34.76 22.28
C CYS A 101 -18.06 33.81 23.45
N ASP A 102 -17.55 34.11 24.66
CA ASP A 102 -17.78 33.30 25.86
C ASP A 102 -19.26 33.29 26.30
N GLU A 103 -19.92 34.45 26.26
CA GLU A 103 -21.32 34.59 26.65
C GLU A 103 -22.24 33.92 25.63
N TRP A 104 -21.95 34.11 24.34
CA TRP A 104 -22.66 33.46 23.25
C TRP A 104 -22.53 31.94 23.32
N THR A 105 -21.31 31.43 23.53
CA THR A 105 -21.04 29.99 23.66
C THR A 105 -21.83 29.40 24.83
N ARG A 106 -21.79 30.04 25.99
CA ARG A 106 -22.54 29.57 27.16
C ARG A 106 -24.06 29.58 26.93
N ALA A 107 -24.57 30.58 26.21
CA ALA A 107 -25.98 30.68 25.87
C ALA A 107 -26.45 29.54 24.94
N VAL A 108 -25.67 29.24 23.89
CA VAL A 108 -25.95 28.14 22.96
C VAL A 108 -25.88 26.79 23.67
N VAL A 109 -24.83 26.54 24.46
CA VAL A 109 -24.65 25.28 25.20
C VAL A 109 -25.81 25.05 26.17
N LYS A 110 -26.31 26.09 26.83
CA LYS A 110 -27.50 25.99 27.71
C LYS A 110 -28.78 25.60 26.97
N GLY A 111 -28.86 25.83 25.66
CA GLY A 111 -29.99 25.42 24.83
C GLY A 111 -30.01 23.94 24.48
N ALA A 112 -28.89 23.21 24.67
CA ALA A 112 -28.83 21.76 24.56
C ALA A 112 -29.36 21.10 25.84
N ASP A 113 -30.65 21.29 26.10
CA ASP A 113 -31.36 20.87 27.31
C ASP A 113 -31.89 19.42 27.22
N GLU A 114 -32.57 18.95 28.25
CA GLU A 114 -33.06 17.56 28.34
C GLU A 114 -34.17 17.21 27.32
N ARG A 115 -34.64 18.16 26.51
CA ARG A 115 -35.70 17.91 25.52
C ARG A 115 -35.19 17.24 24.25
N SER A 116 -33.88 17.35 23.97
CA SER A 116 -33.23 16.76 22.82
C SER A 116 -32.31 15.59 23.21
N ARG A 117 -32.00 14.75 22.22
CA ARG A 117 -31.14 13.56 22.41
C ARG A 117 -29.67 13.95 22.50
N ARG A 118 -28.87 13.13 23.19
CA ARG A 118 -27.43 13.40 23.43
C ARG A 118 -26.62 13.53 22.14
N TRP A 119 -26.93 12.72 21.13
CA TRP A 119 -26.26 12.81 19.82
C TRP A 119 -26.56 14.13 19.09
N GLN A 120 -27.72 14.75 19.31
CA GLN A 120 -28.04 16.06 18.74
C GLN A 120 -27.24 17.18 19.43
N HIS A 121 -27.04 17.07 20.75
CA HIS A 121 -26.21 18.01 21.51
C HIS A 121 -24.77 17.97 20.99
N LEU A 122 -24.25 16.78 20.73
CA LEU A 122 -22.91 16.59 20.18
C LEU A 122 -22.71 17.36 18.86
N LEU A 123 -23.71 17.41 17.97
CA LEU A 123 -23.64 18.16 16.71
C LEU A 123 -23.48 19.67 16.95
N VAL A 124 -24.26 20.23 17.88
CA VAL A 124 -24.20 21.64 18.24
C VAL A 124 -22.84 21.98 18.86
N LEU A 125 -22.43 21.19 19.86
CA LEU A 125 -21.17 21.39 20.57
C LEU A 125 -19.97 21.29 19.62
N THR A 126 -20.01 20.36 18.67
CA THR A 126 -19.00 20.22 17.61
C THR A 126 -18.94 21.47 16.74
N GLY A 127 -20.09 21.95 16.24
CA GLY A 127 -20.13 23.16 15.42
C GLY A 127 -19.57 24.40 16.15
N VAL A 128 -19.96 24.58 17.41
CA VAL A 128 -19.45 25.68 18.26
C VAL A 128 -17.93 25.55 18.48
N LEU A 129 -17.44 24.36 18.84
CA LEU A 129 -16.01 24.11 19.05
C LEU A 129 -15.20 24.39 17.78
N MET A 130 -15.66 23.90 16.63
CA MET A 130 -14.99 24.14 15.35
C MET A 130 -14.95 25.62 14.99
N GLY A 131 -16.04 26.36 15.20
CA GLY A 131 -16.12 27.76 14.83
C GLY A 131 -15.26 28.67 15.71
N MET A 132 -15.20 28.35 17.01
CA MET A 132 -14.47 29.15 18.00
C MET A 132 -12.97 28.79 18.09
N GLU A 133 -12.62 27.51 17.97
CA GLU A 133 -11.25 27.03 18.19
C GLU A 133 -10.58 26.44 16.93
N GLY A 134 -11.35 26.03 15.92
CA GLY A 134 -10.78 25.47 14.70
C GLY A 134 -9.93 26.48 13.93
N TYR A 135 -8.89 26.02 13.20
CA TYR A 135 -7.91 26.87 12.50
C TYR A 135 -7.17 27.87 13.43
N ASP A 136 -6.78 27.41 14.62
CA ASP A 136 -5.98 28.18 15.60
C ASP A 136 -6.58 29.55 15.97
N ARG A 137 -7.91 29.64 16.01
CA ARG A 137 -8.61 30.89 16.28
C ARG A 137 -8.60 31.31 17.74
N HIS A 138 -8.43 30.37 18.68
CA HIS A 138 -8.27 30.61 20.12
C HIS A 138 -9.24 31.66 20.70
N SER A 139 -10.53 31.56 20.37
CA SER A 139 -11.50 32.63 20.65
C SER A 139 -12.14 32.55 22.04
N LEU A 140 -12.03 31.40 22.71
CA LEU A 140 -12.60 31.18 24.03
C LEU A 140 -11.57 31.35 25.15
N SER A 141 -12.04 31.71 26.34
CA SER A 141 -11.21 31.57 27.53
C SER A 141 -10.81 30.11 27.76
N ARG A 142 -9.59 29.88 28.26
CA ARG A 142 -9.03 28.52 28.47
C ARG A 142 -9.94 27.63 29.32
N ALA A 143 -10.60 28.21 30.34
CA ALA A 143 -11.55 27.50 31.18
C ALA A 143 -12.82 27.09 30.42
N LEU A 144 -13.37 27.98 29.59
CA LEU A 144 -14.56 27.68 28.79
C LEU A 144 -14.25 26.69 27.67
N ARG A 145 -13.09 26.81 27.02
CA ARG A 145 -12.59 25.82 26.05
C ARG A 145 -12.53 24.44 26.67
N ASN A 146 -11.89 24.28 27.83
CA ASN A 146 -11.81 22.99 28.52
C ASN A 146 -13.21 22.45 28.86
N THR A 147 -14.11 23.32 29.31
CA THR A 147 -15.51 22.93 29.60
C THR A 147 -16.24 22.47 28.34
N LEU A 148 -16.02 23.12 27.21
CA LEU A 148 -16.63 22.77 25.92
C LEU A 148 -16.06 21.45 25.37
N GLU A 149 -14.74 21.25 25.43
CA GLU A 149 -14.11 19.98 25.04
C GLU A 149 -14.65 18.82 25.90
N GLN A 150 -14.74 19.01 27.23
CA GLN A 150 -15.34 18.01 28.13
C GLN A 150 -16.82 17.75 27.80
N ALA A 151 -17.59 18.79 27.45
CA ALA A 151 -19.00 18.63 27.07
C ALA A 151 -19.14 17.84 25.76
N VAL A 152 -18.26 18.05 24.77
CA VAL A 152 -18.23 17.26 23.53
C VAL A 152 -17.97 15.79 23.84
N VAL A 153 -16.96 15.49 24.66
CA VAL A 153 -16.64 14.10 25.03
C VAL A 153 -17.79 13.44 25.80
N MET A 154 -18.36 14.15 26.78
CA MET A 154 -19.47 13.61 27.58
C MET A 154 -20.71 13.35 26.72
N ALA A 155 -21.07 14.28 25.83
CA ALA A 155 -22.17 14.09 24.89
C ALA A 155 -21.90 12.93 23.93
N ALA A 156 -20.65 12.77 23.45
CA ALA A 156 -20.26 11.67 22.59
C ALA A 156 -20.39 10.32 23.30
N ASN A 157 -19.85 10.17 24.51
CA ASN A 157 -19.89 8.91 25.25
C ASN A 157 -21.34 8.49 25.56
N LEU A 158 -22.18 9.41 26.03
CA LEU A 158 -23.60 9.13 26.27
C LEU A 158 -24.34 8.76 24.97
N ALA A 159 -24.07 9.46 23.87
CA ALA A 159 -24.66 9.16 22.57
C ALA A 159 -24.22 7.81 22.01
N LEU A 160 -22.98 7.40 22.27
CA LEU A 160 -22.45 6.09 21.87
C LEU A 160 -23.15 4.95 22.65
N GLU A 161 -23.44 5.17 23.93
CA GLU A 161 -24.15 4.19 24.79
C GLU A 161 -25.64 4.03 24.38
N GLU A 162 -26.31 5.14 24.04
CA GLU A 162 -27.73 5.15 23.68
C GLU A 162 -27.99 4.83 22.19
N ASN A 163 -26.95 4.74 21.36
CA ASN A 163 -27.04 4.66 19.90
C ASN A 163 -27.98 3.55 19.37
N VAL A 164 -27.95 2.37 19.99
CA VAL A 164 -28.80 1.24 19.55
C VAL A 164 -30.30 1.58 19.66
N GLN A 165 -30.68 2.40 20.63
CA GLN A 165 -32.06 2.83 20.84
C GLN A 165 -32.45 3.97 19.89
N ASP A 166 -31.51 4.87 19.59
CA ASP A 166 -31.73 6.04 18.74
C ASP A 166 -31.64 5.75 17.23
N GLY A 167 -31.07 4.59 16.86
CA GLY A 167 -31.08 4.08 15.48
C GLY A 167 -29.90 4.55 14.61
N PRO A 168 -29.85 4.09 13.34
CA PRO A 168 -28.67 4.27 12.46
C PRO A 168 -28.35 5.74 12.15
N ALA A 169 -29.36 6.61 12.04
CA ALA A 169 -29.15 8.03 11.79
C ALA A 169 -28.39 8.73 12.93
N ALA A 170 -28.63 8.31 14.18
CA ALA A 170 -27.89 8.81 15.33
C ALA A 170 -26.43 8.33 15.28
N ALA A 171 -26.21 7.05 14.97
CA ALA A 171 -24.88 6.44 14.81
C ALA A 171 -24.00 7.23 13.83
N VAL A 172 -24.53 7.48 12.63
CA VAL A 172 -23.87 8.27 11.59
C VAL A 172 -23.59 9.70 12.07
N SER A 173 -24.55 10.32 12.77
CA SER A 173 -24.41 11.68 13.29
C SER A 173 -23.29 11.79 14.33
N VAL A 174 -23.18 10.80 15.22
CA VAL A 174 -22.11 10.74 16.24
C VAL A 174 -20.74 10.62 15.58
N VAL A 175 -20.57 9.67 14.65
CA VAL A 175 -19.30 9.51 13.92
C VAL A 175 -18.97 10.75 13.11
N THR A 176 -19.95 11.36 12.46
CA THR A 176 -19.75 12.60 11.69
C THR A 176 -19.26 13.73 12.59
N ALA A 177 -19.89 13.96 13.74
CA ALA A 177 -19.44 14.97 14.69
C ALA A 177 -18.03 14.70 15.21
N LEU A 178 -17.75 13.47 15.64
CA LEU A 178 -16.43 13.10 16.13
C LEU A 178 -15.36 13.25 15.05
N ASN A 179 -15.66 12.93 13.80
CA ASN A 179 -14.72 13.10 12.68
C ASN A 179 -14.24 14.57 12.53
N PHE A 180 -15.12 15.54 12.81
CA PHE A 180 -14.78 16.96 12.77
C PHE A 180 -14.25 17.52 14.09
N ALA A 181 -14.74 17.04 15.23
CA ALA A 181 -14.30 17.51 16.54
C ALA A 181 -12.91 16.96 16.91
N PHE A 182 -12.62 15.71 16.55
CA PHE A 182 -11.44 14.96 17.01
C PHE A 182 -10.11 15.69 16.76
N PRO A 183 -9.84 16.28 15.57
CA PRO A 183 -8.60 17.02 15.33
C PRO A 183 -8.43 18.28 16.21
N ILE A 184 -9.51 18.81 16.78
CA ILE A 184 -9.54 20.05 17.56
C ILE A 184 -9.44 19.77 19.06
N LEU A 185 -9.95 18.62 19.51
CA LEU A 185 -9.84 18.18 20.90
C LEU A 185 -8.36 18.04 21.32
N SER A 186 -8.05 18.43 22.55
CA SER A 186 -6.75 18.14 23.16
C SER A 186 -6.58 16.63 23.43
N GLU A 187 -5.33 16.18 23.51
CA GLU A 187 -4.99 14.76 23.75
C GLU A 187 -5.66 14.19 24.99
N PHE A 188 -5.74 14.99 26.06
CA PHE A 188 -6.42 14.61 27.30
C PHE A 188 -7.90 14.28 27.08
N HIS A 189 -8.63 15.09 26.31
CA HIS A 189 -10.05 14.85 26.03
C HIS A 189 -10.25 13.74 24.99
N ARG A 190 -9.34 13.59 24.02
CA ARG A 190 -9.38 12.45 23.08
C ARG A 190 -9.29 11.12 23.81
N ALA A 191 -8.43 11.02 24.83
CA ALA A 191 -8.25 9.80 25.62
C ALA A 191 -9.48 9.40 26.47
N GLN A 192 -10.42 10.32 26.70
CA GLN A 192 -11.65 10.06 27.45
C GLN A 192 -12.80 9.52 26.59
N ILE A 193 -12.65 9.49 25.27
CA ILE A 193 -13.68 8.97 24.36
C ILE A 193 -13.78 7.45 24.53
N ASN A 194 -15.00 6.93 24.70
CA ASN A 194 -15.27 5.51 24.82
C ASN A 194 -14.99 4.79 23.49
N CYS A 195 -13.75 4.35 23.32
CA CYS A 195 -13.28 3.71 22.09
C CYS A 195 -13.91 2.33 21.84
N ASN A 196 -14.36 1.62 22.89
CA ASN A 196 -15.06 0.34 22.74
C ASN A 196 -16.42 0.53 22.06
N ALA A 197 -17.14 1.60 22.40
CA ALA A 197 -18.43 1.90 21.77
C ALA A 197 -18.27 2.60 20.41
N LEU A 198 -17.21 3.41 20.25
CA LEU A 198 -16.94 4.12 19.00
C LEU A 198 -16.52 3.19 17.85
N LEU A 199 -15.64 2.22 18.13
CA LEU A 199 -14.99 1.43 17.09
C LEU A 199 -15.99 0.68 16.17
N PRO A 200 -17.00 -0.04 16.69
CA PRO A 200 -17.99 -0.72 15.85
C PRO A 200 -18.73 0.23 14.91
N ILE A 201 -19.10 1.41 15.42
CA ILE A 201 -19.86 2.40 14.66
C ILE A 201 -18.98 3.07 13.61
N ALA A 202 -17.71 3.34 13.92
CA ALA A 202 -16.75 3.90 12.97
C ALA A 202 -16.48 2.94 11.80
N VAL A 203 -16.28 1.64 12.09
CA VAL A 203 -16.10 0.61 11.04
C VAL A 203 -17.37 0.41 10.23
N TRP A 204 -18.54 0.42 10.88
CA TRP A 204 -19.83 0.39 10.19
C TRP A 204 -20.04 1.62 9.29
N ALA A 205 -19.62 2.81 9.72
CA ALA A 205 -19.70 4.03 8.91
C ALA A 205 -18.78 3.99 7.67
N ILE A 206 -17.64 3.31 7.76
CA ILE A 206 -16.74 3.07 6.61
C ILE A 206 -17.38 2.06 5.64
N THR A 207 -17.90 0.95 6.16
CA THR A 207 -18.32 -0.21 5.34
C THR A 207 -19.76 -0.12 4.84
N GLY A 208 -20.66 0.53 5.60
CA GLY A 208 -22.09 0.63 5.34
C GLY A 208 -22.49 1.73 4.35
N GLU A 209 -23.76 2.14 4.39
CA GLU A 209 -24.43 2.97 3.37
C GLU A 209 -23.86 4.39 3.18
N GLU A 210 -23.22 4.96 4.21
CA GLU A 210 -22.63 6.30 4.15
C GLU A 210 -21.16 6.28 3.69
N GLY A 211 -20.57 5.09 3.57
CA GLY A 211 -19.20 4.85 3.14
C GLY A 211 -19.16 4.12 1.80
N PHE A 212 -18.86 2.81 1.83
CA PHE A 212 -18.69 1.99 0.63
C PHE A 212 -19.90 1.09 0.30
N CYS A 213 -21.02 1.26 0.99
CA CYS A 213 -22.29 0.56 0.76
C CYS A 213 -22.13 -0.96 0.62
N ASP A 214 -21.31 -1.60 1.46
CA ASP A 214 -21.01 -3.04 1.39
C ASP A 214 -20.63 -3.53 -0.02
N ALA A 215 -19.93 -2.69 -0.79
CA ALA A 215 -19.55 -2.92 -2.19
C ALA A 215 -20.72 -3.07 -3.19
N GLN A 216 -21.95 -2.76 -2.79
CA GLN A 216 -23.14 -2.88 -3.65
C GLN A 216 -23.03 -2.02 -4.92
N PHE A 217 -22.32 -0.90 -4.86
CA PHE A 217 -22.07 -0.05 -6.03
C PHE A 217 -21.43 -0.82 -7.19
N LEU A 218 -20.55 -1.79 -6.93
CA LEU A 218 -19.90 -2.59 -7.97
C LEU A 218 -20.89 -3.45 -8.77
N ARG A 219 -21.96 -3.92 -8.12
CA ARG A 219 -23.04 -4.66 -8.78
C ARG A 219 -23.79 -3.76 -9.74
N THR A 220 -24.07 -2.52 -9.33
CA THR A 220 -24.73 -1.54 -10.21
C THR A 220 -23.86 -1.14 -11.39
N VAL A 221 -22.54 -0.95 -11.17
CA VAL A 221 -21.57 -0.71 -12.27
C VAL A 221 -21.60 -1.86 -13.25
N SER A 222 -21.56 -3.11 -12.76
CA SER A 222 -21.59 -4.29 -13.64
C SER A 222 -22.86 -4.41 -14.49
N GLN A 223 -24.00 -3.87 -14.03
CA GLN A 223 -25.26 -3.88 -14.79
C GLN A 223 -25.26 -2.87 -15.93
N ASP A 224 -24.61 -1.71 -15.73
CA ASP A 224 -24.53 -0.64 -16.72
C ASP A 224 -23.35 -0.79 -17.70
N THR A 225 -22.43 -1.73 -17.45
CA THR A 225 -21.32 -2.04 -18.35
C THR A 225 -21.80 -2.90 -19.53
N THR A 226 -21.61 -2.39 -20.74
CA THR A 226 -21.97 -3.06 -22.00
C THR A 226 -20.74 -3.42 -22.81
N LEU A 227 -20.83 -4.50 -23.60
CA LEU A 227 -19.79 -4.91 -24.55
C LEU A 227 -20.15 -4.39 -25.94
N GLN A 228 -19.31 -3.53 -26.49
CA GLN A 228 -19.44 -3.03 -27.86
C GLN A 228 -18.72 -3.95 -28.86
N PRO A 229 -19.04 -3.85 -30.17
CA PRO A 229 -18.30 -4.56 -31.21
C PRO A 229 -16.80 -4.31 -31.10
N GLY A 230 -15.98 -5.36 -31.23
CA GLY A 230 -14.53 -5.27 -31.08
C GLY A 230 -13.99 -5.54 -29.67
N HIS A 231 -14.80 -6.15 -28.77
CA HIS A 231 -14.42 -6.46 -27.38
C HIS A 231 -14.08 -5.22 -26.53
N VAL A 232 -14.67 -4.08 -26.89
CA VAL A 232 -14.51 -2.83 -26.15
C VAL A 232 -15.62 -2.68 -25.13
N PHE A 233 -15.27 -2.52 -23.86
CA PHE A 233 -16.21 -2.26 -22.79
C PHE A 233 -16.60 -0.78 -22.76
N SER A 234 -17.90 -0.54 -22.67
CA SER A 234 -18.47 0.79 -22.55
C SER A 234 -19.35 0.90 -21.32
N TRP A 235 -19.04 1.89 -20.51
CA TRP A 235 -19.79 2.32 -19.35
C TRP A 235 -20.01 3.84 -19.46
N PRO A 236 -21.20 4.25 -19.95
CA PRO A 236 -21.50 5.65 -20.24
C PRO A 236 -21.60 6.53 -18.99
N GLU A 237 -21.23 7.80 -19.11
CA GLU A 237 -21.29 8.79 -18.02
C GLU A 237 -22.73 9.02 -17.52
N ARG A 238 -23.71 8.89 -18.41
CA ARG A 238 -25.13 9.10 -18.10
C ARG A 238 -25.79 7.96 -17.33
N SER A 239 -25.08 6.85 -17.13
CA SER A 239 -25.58 5.67 -16.43
C SER A 239 -25.95 5.95 -14.97
N SER A 240 -26.91 5.20 -14.44
CA SER A 240 -27.33 5.29 -13.03
C SER A 240 -26.18 5.00 -12.07
N SER A 241 -25.34 4.01 -12.38
CA SER A 241 -24.18 3.66 -11.59
C SER A 241 -23.11 4.75 -11.54
N CYS A 242 -22.86 5.47 -12.64
CA CYS A 242 -21.96 6.62 -12.63
C CYS A 242 -22.51 7.76 -11.76
N GLN A 243 -23.82 8.02 -11.84
CA GLN A 243 -24.46 9.01 -10.98
C GLN A 243 -24.40 8.61 -9.50
N LEU A 244 -24.62 7.33 -9.19
CA LEU A 244 -24.49 6.78 -7.83
C LEU A 244 -23.08 7.02 -7.27
N LEU A 245 -22.03 6.71 -8.04
CA LEU A 245 -20.65 6.94 -7.59
C LEU A 245 -20.34 8.42 -7.35
N ARG A 246 -20.83 9.31 -8.22
CA ARG A 246 -20.68 10.78 -8.02
C ARG A 246 -21.44 11.27 -6.80
N GLN A 247 -22.59 10.68 -6.48
CA GLN A 247 -23.34 11.00 -5.26
C GLN A 247 -22.62 10.48 -4.02
N MET A 248 -22.09 9.26 -4.08
CA MET A 248 -21.30 8.65 -3.01
C MET A 248 -20.04 9.48 -2.72
N GLU A 249 -19.32 9.95 -3.74
CA GLU A 249 -18.17 10.84 -3.53
C GLU A 249 -18.52 12.18 -2.88
N LYS A 250 -19.74 12.67 -3.08
CA LYS A 250 -20.26 13.88 -2.44
C LYS A 250 -20.79 13.62 -1.04
N GLN A 251 -20.97 12.37 -0.62
CA GLN A 251 -21.35 12.06 0.76
C GLN A 251 -20.25 12.52 1.71
N PRO A 252 -20.59 13.13 2.85
CA PRO A 252 -19.58 13.79 3.64
C PRO A 252 -18.57 12.87 4.33
N LEU A 253 -18.99 11.68 4.74
CA LEU A 253 -18.10 10.68 5.32
C LEU A 253 -17.15 10.12 4.26
N MET A 254 -17.65 9.89 3.05
CA MET A 254 -16.82 9.46 1.91
C MET A 254 -15.83 10.54 1.46
N ALA A 255 -16.23 11.82 1.48
CA ALA A 255 -15.32 12.94 1.23
C ALA A 255 -14.22 13.05 2.29
N ASN A 256 -14.54 12.71 3.55
CA ASN A 256 -13.62 12.74 4.70
C ASN A 256 -13.19 11.34 5.15
N MET A 257 -13.02 10.40 4.20
CA MET A 257 -12.67 9.02 4.51
C MET A 257 -11.33 8.89 5.25
N GLY A 258 -10.34 9.74 4.92
CA GLY A 258 -9.04 9.74 5.59
C GLY A 258 -9.11 10.11 7.08
N PRO A 259 -9.75 11.22 7.47
CA PRO A 259 -10.05 11.50 8.88
C PRO A 259 -10.84 10.39 9.58
N LEU A 260 -11.84 9.81 8.90
CA LEU A 260 -12.66 8.73 9.47
C LEU A 260 -11.83 7.48 9.75
N SER A 261 -10.95 7.08 8.82
CA SER A 261 -10.07 5.94 9.02
C SER A 261 -9.05 6.18 10.14
N LYS A 262 -8.59 7.43 10.31
CA LYS A 262 -7.74 7.82 11.46
C LYS A 262 -8.49 7.76 12.79
N LEU A 263 -9.76 8.17 12.82
CA LEU A 263 -10.61 8.04 14.01
C LEU A 263 -10.83 6.58 14.39
N ALA A 264 -11.11 5.72 13.41
CA ALA A 264 -11.23 4.27 13.62
C ALA A 264 -9.89 3.67 14.09
N ALA A 265 -8.77 4.03 13.47
CA ALA A 265 -7.43 3.61 13.90
C ALA A 265 -7.10 4.03 15.34
N PHE A 266 -7.46 5.26 15.73
CA PHE A 266 -7.33 5.71 17.11
C PHE A 266 -8.20 4.87 18.06
N ALA A 267 -9.46 4.61 17.69
CA ALA A 267 -10.33 3.76 18.50
C ALA A 267 -9.78 2.33 18.64
N VAL A 268 -9.16 1.78 17.59
CA VAL A 268 -8.43 0.49 17.68
C VAL A 268 -7.30 0.56 18.69
N GLN A 269 -6.48 1.62 18.70
CA GLN A 269 -5.33 1.72 19.61
C GLN A 269 -5.74 1.90 21.08
N HIS A 270 -6.87 2.56 21.34
CA HIS A 270 -7.30 2.95 22.68
C HIS A 270 -8.51 2.18 23.23
N ALA A 271 -9.10 1.25 22.48
CA ALA A 271 -10.14 0.36 23.00
C ALA A 271 -9.59 -0.49 24.17
N THR A 272 -10.31 -0.57 25.28
CA THR A 272 -9.90 -1.40 26.41
C THR A 272 -10.28 -2.86 26.22
N ASP A 273 -11.29 -3.14 25.40
CA ASP A 273 -11.76 -4.50 25.10
C ASP A 273 -11.18 -5.00 23.77
N THR A 274 -10.27 -5.98 23.85
CA THR A 274 -9.66 -6.63 22.68
C THR A 274 -10.69 -7.33 21.79
N SER A 275 -11.82 -7.80 22.34
CA SER A 275 -12.86 -8.47 21.56
C SER A 275 -13.51 -7.54 20.53
N VAL A 276 -13.68 -6.26 20.87
CA VAL A 276 -14.21 -5.23 19.97
C VAL A 276 -13.24 -4.98 18.81
N VAL A 277 -11.94 -4.99 19.07
CA VAL A 277 -10.91 -4.88 18.03
C VAL A 277 -10.96 -6.08 17.08
N MET A 278 -11.19 -7.29 17.61
CA MET A 278 -11.36 -8.49 16.78
C MET A 278 -12.63 -8.48 15.95
N GLN A 279 -13.75 -7.99 16.50
CA GLN A 279 -14.97 -7.79 15.72
C GLN A 279 -14.77 -6.76 14.59
N ALA A 280 -14.03 -5.67 14.86
CA ALA A 280 -13.66 -4.70 13.82
C ALA A 280 -12.80 -5.33 12.72
N HIS A 281 -11.81 -6.15 13.10
CA HIS A 281 -10.99 -6.89 12.15
C HIS A 281 -11.82 -7.83 11.27
N ASP A 282 -12.73 -8.59 11.88
CA ASP A 282 -13.63 -9.51 11.17
C ASP A 282 -14.59 -8.77 10.25
N ALA A 283 -15.11 -7.61 10.68
CA ALA A 283 -15.95 -6.76 9.84
C ALA A 283 -15.19 -6.26 8.59
N LEU A 284 -13.92 -5.88 8.72
CA LEU A 284 -13.08 -5.49 7.57
C LEU A 284 -12.80 -6.68 6.64
N LEU A 285 -12.58 -7.88 7.19
CA LEU A 285 -12.40 -9.09 6.38
C LEU A 285 -13.68 -9.43 5.59
N VAL A 286 -14.84 -9.42 6.25
CA VAL A 286 -16.13 -9.66 5.59
C VAL A 286 -16.38 -8.60 4.51
N PHE A 287 -16.12 -7.33 4.81
CA PHE A 287 -16.28 -6.25 3.85
C PHE A 287 -15.36 -6.41 2.63
N THR A 288 -14.06 -6.64 2.82
CA THR A 288 -13.13 -6.81 1.70
C THR A 288 -13.41 -8.07 0.89
N THR A 289 -13.91 -9.14 1.51
CA THR A 289 -14.40 -10.33 0.79
C THR A 289 -15.58 -9.97 -0.11
N ARG A 290 -16.56 -9.19 0.38
CA ARG A 290 -17.69 -8.71 -0.44
C ARG A 290 -17.22 -7.82 -1.61
N VAL A 291 -16.22 -6.96 -1.38
CA VAL A 291 -15.61 -6.13 -2.43
C VAL A 291 -14.98 -7.01 -3.50
N PHE A 292 -14.17 -7.99 -3.10
CA PHE A 292 -13.52 -8.93 -4.00
C PHE A 292 -14.55 -9.74 -4.80
N ASP A 293 -15.55 -10.34 -4.15
CA ASP A 293 -16.61 -11.12 -4.82
C ASP A 293 -17.42 -10.29 -5.82
N ALA A 294 -17.69 -9.03 -5.48
CA ALA A 294 -18.40 -8.12 -6.37
C ALA A 294 -17.53 -7.69 -7.57
N TRP A 295 -16.22 -7.52 -7.35
CA TRP A 295 -15.27 -7.24 -8.43
C TRP A 295 -15.07 -8.44 -9.35
N GLN A 296 -14.93 -9.65 -8.81
CA GLN A 296 -14.78 -10.89 -9.58
C GLN A 296 -15.94 -11.13 -10.55
N LYS A 297 -17.15 -10.71 -10.19
CA LYS A 297 -18.35 -10.81 -11.05
C LYS A 297 -18.45 -9.66 -12.06
N ASN A 298 -17.64 -8.62 -11.91
CA ASN A 298 -17.64 -7.46 -12.79
C ASN A 298 -16.77 -7.74 -14.02
N ARG A 299 -17.30 -7.43 -15.21
CA ARG A 299 -16.59 -7.64 -16.49
C ARG A 299 -15.28 -6.86 -16.60
N PHE A 300 -15.14 -5.75 -15.86
CA PHE A 300 -13.90 -5.00 -15.82
C PHE A 300 -12.74 -5.73 -15.12
N SER A 301 -13.02 -6.77 -14.33
CA SER A 301 -11.98 -7.56 -13.65
C SER A 301 -11.11 -8.38 -14.61
N GLU A 302 -11.55 -8.56 -15.86
CA GLU A 302 -10.79 -9.24 -16.91
C GLU A 302 -9.78 -8.31 -17.60
N ILE A 303 -9.88 -6.99 -17.41
CA ILE A 303 -9.05 -6.01 -18.10
C ILE A 303 -7.70 -5.86 -17.41
N ASP A 304 -6.64 -6.21 -18.15
CA ASP A 304 -5.27 -5.89 -17.79
C ASP A 304 -5.02 -4.37 -17.87
N ALA A 305 -4.29 -3.83 -16.89
CA ALA A 305 -3.89 -2.44 -16.87
C ALA A 305 -3.12 -2.02 -18.14
N SER A 306 -2.35 -2.94 -18.73
CA SER A 306 -1.57 -2.71 -19.95
C SER A 306 -2.43 -2.65 -21.22
N PHE A 307 -3.67 -3.15 -21.19
CA PHE A 307 -4.59 -3.17 -22.33
C PHE A 307 -5.82 -2.24 -22.16
N GLU A 308 -5.83 -1.37 -21.14
CA GLU A 308 -6.94 -0.44 -20.90
C GLU A 308 -7.25 0.46 -22.11
N GLY A 309 -6.21 0.91 -22.82
CA GLY A 309 -6.36 1.81 -23.97
C GLY A 309 -7.04 1.18 -25.19
N SER A 310 -7.02 -0.16 -25.31
CA SER A 310 -7.66 -0.89 -26.42
C SER A 310 -8.99 -1.54 -26.02
N HIS A 311 -9.20 -1.84 -24.73
CA HIS A 311 -10.40 -2.51 -24.25
C HIS A 311 -11.47 -1.57 -23.67
N LEU A 312 -11.16 -0.29 -23.43
CA LEU A 312 -12.12 0.67 -22.91
C LEU A 312 -12.56 1.65 -23.99
N SER A 313 -13.86 1.95 -24.04
CA SER A 313 -14.35 3.03 -24.89
C SER A 313 -13.74 4.37 -24.45
N PRO A 314 -13.51 5.34 -25.36
CA PRO A 314 -12.83 6.59 -25.03
C PRO A 314 -13.55 7.40 -23.94
N GLU A 315 -14.89 7.38 -23.96
CA GLU A 315 -15.71 7.98 -22.90
C GLU A 315 -15.43 7.33 -21.54
N THR A 316 -15.44 5.99 -21.48
CA THR A 316 -15.19 5.23 -20.25
C THR A 316 -13.77 5.48 -19.72
N ALA A 317 -12.77 5.39 -20.59
CA ALA A 317 -11.37 5.57 -20.22
C ALA A 317 -11.08 6.97 -19.62
N GLN A 318 -11.76 8.01 -20.10
CA GLN A 318 -11.52 9.40 -19.68
C GLN A 318 -12.40 9.85 -18.50
N THR A 319 -13.58 9.26 -18.31
CA THR A 319 -14.58 9.79 -17.35
C THR A 319 -14.94 8.81 -16.23
N THR A 320 -15.55 7.67 -16.55
CA THR A 320 -16.12 6.76 -15.57
C THR A 320 -15.06 5.84 -14.95
N TRP A 321 -14.06 5.43 -15.73
CA TRP A 321 -12.95 4.59 -15.25
C TRP A 321 -12.09 5.29 -14.18
N PRO A 322 -11.63 6.54 -14.36
CA PRO A 322 -10.89 7.25 -13.30
C PRO A 322 -11.70 7.45 -12.02
N LEU A 323 -13.01 7.70 -12.13
CA LEU A 323 -13.92 7.86 -11.00
C LEU A 323 -14.00 6.56 -10.16
N LEU A 324 -14.15 5.41 -10.82
CA LEU A 324 -14.15 4.11 -10.14
C LEU A 324 -12.83 3.86 -9.39
N TRP A 325 -11.70 4.14 -10.05
CA TRP A 325 -10.37 3.98 -9.42
C TRP A 325 -10.10 4.97 -8.28
N GLN A 326 -10.72 6.15 -8.30
CA GLN A 326 -10.67 7.07 -7.18
C GLN A 326 -11.40 6.51 -5.96
N VAL A 327 -12.56 5.90 -6.15
CA VAL A 327 -13.32 5.23 -5.09
C VAL A 327 -12.54 4.01 -4.56
N PHE A 328 -11.98 3.17 -5.43
CA PHE A 328 -11.14 2.05 -5.01
C PHE A 328 -9.93 2.47 -4.20
N ARG A 329 -9.24 3.54 -4.60
CA ARG A 329 -8.11 4.06 -3.83
C ARG A 329 -8.53 4.52 -2.43
N LYS A 330 -9.65 5.26 -2.31
CA LYS A 330 -10.20 5.64 -0.99
C LYS A 330 -10.53 4.41 -0.13
N LEU A 331 -11.10 3.37 -0.73
CA LEU A 331 -11.42 2.10 -0.07
C LEU A 331 -10.17 1.42 0.47
N MET A 332 -9.15 1.26 -0.39
CA MET A 332 -7.88 0.65 -0.03
C MET A 332 -7.18 1.44 1.08
N PHE A 333 -7.01 2.75 0.93
CA PHE A 333 -6.35 3.58 1.95
C PHE A 333 -7.12 3.60 3.28
N GLY A 334 -8.45 3.73 3.24
CA GLY A 334 -9.27 3.73 4.45
C GLY A 334 -9.18 2.41 5.21
N THR A 335 -9.30 1.28 4.49
CA THR A 335 -9.24 -0.07 5.09
C THR A 335 -7.84 -0.37 5.65
N THR A 336 -6.78 -0.08 4.88
CA THR A 336 -5.39 -0.34 5.29
C THR A 336 -4.95 0.51 6.47
N ALA A 337 -5.45 1.74 6.61
CA ALA A 337 -5.17 2.58 7.78
C ALA A 337 -5.74 1.97 9.08
N VAL A 338 -6.95 1.42 9.04
CA VAL A 338 -7.53 0.73 10.21
C VAL A 338 -6.81 -0.59 10.46
N LEU A 339 -6.51 -1.36 9.40
CA LEU A 339 -5.77 -2.61 9.49
C LEU A 339 -4.39 -2.41 10.12
N GLN A 340 -3.68 -1.35 9.75
CA GLN A 340 -2.37 -1.03 10.32
C GLN A 340 -2.43 -0.82 11.83
N ALA A 341 -3.47 -0.15 12.34
CA ALA A 341 -3.66 0.01 13.77
C ALA A 341 -3.94 -1.33 14.47
N ILE A 342 -4.69 -2.23 13.85
CA ILE A 342 -4.97 -3.58 14.38
C ILE A 342 -3.68 -4.40 14.44
N VAL A 343 -2.92 -4.42 13.34
CA VAL A 343 -1.63 -5.13 13.26
C VAL A 343 -0.64 -4.55 14.26
N ALA A 344 -0.49 -3.22 14.35
CA ALA A 344 0.39 -2.58 15.32
C ALA A 344 0.00 -2.92 16.77
N ARG A 345 -1.30 -2.92 17.10
CA ARG A 345 -1.78 -3.31 18.42
C ARG A 345 -1.51 -4.79 18.70
N SER A 346 -1.62 -5.66 17.70
CA SER A 346 -1.34 -7.09 17.85
C SER A 346 0.09 -7.40 18.32
N LEU A 347 1.04 -6.50 18.04
CA LEU A 347 2.43 -6.60 18.51
C LEU A 347 2.63 -6.20 19.97
N LEU A 348 1.68 -5.45 20.56
CA LEU A 348 1.84 -4.79 21.86
C LEU A 348 0.84 -5.30 22.91
N ASP A 349 -0.37 -5.68 22.50
CA ASP A 349 -1.44 -6.14 23.40
C ASP A 349 -1.20 -7.60 23.81
N PRO A 350 -0.94 -7.89 25.10
CA PRO A 350 -0.69 -9.26 25.58
C PRO A 350 -1.81 -10.25 25.25
N HIS A 351 -3.07 -9.78 25.16
CA HIS A 351 -4.20 -10.64 24.83
C HIS A 351 -4.22 -11.03 23.35
N MET A 352 -3.61 -10.23 22.48
CA MET A 352 -3.51 -10.48 21.03
C MET A 352 -2.24 -11.26 20.67
N LEU A 353 -1.21 -11.19 21.52
CA LEU A 353 0.06 -11.90 21.36
C LEU A 353 -0.02 -13.40 21.67
N VAL A 354 -1.15 -13.90 22.16
CA VAL A 354 -1.33 -15.32 22.48
C VAL A 354 -1.06 -16.17 21.22
N PRO A 355 -0.21 -17.22 21.32
CA PRO A 355 0.06 -18.12 20.21
C PRO A 355 -1.24 -18.69 19.61
N GLY A 356 -1.34 -18.70 18.28
CA GLY A 356 -2.56 -19.03 17.55
C GLY A 356 -3.44 -17.81 17.23
N LEU A 357 -3.74 -16.94 18.21
CA LEU A 357 -4.50 -15.71 17.93
C LEU A 357 -3.67 -14.72 17.10
N ALA A 358 -2.40 -14.53 17.46
CA ALA A 358 -1.47 -13.69 16.69
C ALA A 358 -1.36 -14.17 15.22
N ALA A 359 -1.21 -15.48 15.01
CA ALA A 359 -1.16 -16.08 13.68
C ALA A 359 -2.50 -15.94 12.93
N SER A 360 -3.63 -16.07 13.62
CA SER A 360 -4.96 -15.81 13.04
C SER A 360 -5.14 -14.35 12.63
N ILE A 361 -4.65 -13.39 13.42
CA ILE A 361 -4.70 -11.97 13.08
C ILE A 361 -3.83 -11.71 11.84
N ALA A 362 -2.62 -12.24 11.81
CA ALA A 362 -1.72 -12.12 10.67
C ALA A 362 -2.30 -12.71 9.38
N SER A 363 -2.83 -13.94 9.44
CA SER A 363 -3.49 -14.61 8.32
C SER A 363 -4.67 -13.79 7.79
N ARG A 364 -5.60 -13.38 8.65
CA ARG A 364 -6.76 -12.55 8.25
C ARG A 364 -6.33 -11.18 7.71
N SER A 365 -5.27 -10.58 8.25
CA SER A 365 -4.71 -9.32 7.74
C SER A 365 -4.18 -9.50 6.32
N LEU A 366 -3.45 -10.58 6.04
CA LEU A 366 -3.00 -10.92 4.70
C LEU A 366 -4.17 -11.22 3.76
N GLN A 367 -5.25 -11.85 4.23
CA GLN A 367 -6.46 -12.05 3.42
C GLN A 367 -7.16 -10.73 3.06
N ILE A 368 -7.23 -9.77 3.99
CA ILE A 368 -7.75 -8.42 3.71
C ILE A 368 -6.91 -7.77 2.61
N LEU A 369 -5.57 -7.84 2.70
CA LEU A 369 -4.68 -7.29 1.67
C LEU A 369 -4.81 -8.03 0.33
N ARG A 370 -4.93 -9.36 0.36
CA ARG A 370 -5.20 -10.20 -0.83
C ARG A 370 -6.46 -9.77 -1.55
N ASN A 371 -7.55 -9.57 -0.81
CA ASN A 371 -8.85 -9.17 -1.36
C ASN A 371 -8.81 -7.78 -2.02
N LEU A 372 -7.88 -6.92 -1.59
CA LEU A 372 -7.65 -5.59 -2.15
C LEU A 372 -6.51 -5.55 -3.17
N PHE A 373 -5.87 -6.69 -3.46
CA PHE A 373 -4.63 -6.71 -4.22
C PHE A 373 -4.78 -6.20 -5.65
N PHE A 374 -5.95 -6.43 -6.27
CA PHE A 374 -6.28 -5.90 -7.60
C PHE A 374 -6.27 -4.35 -7.65
N ILE A 375 -6.36 -3.68 -6.50
CA ILE A 375 -6.24 -2.22 -6.36
C ILE A 375 -4.79 -1.83 -6.09
N SER A 376 -4.11 -2.55 -5.20
CA SER A 376 -2.75 -2.22 -4.77
C SER A 376 -1.68 -2.55 -5.81
N SER A 377 -1.90 -3.57 -6.66
CA SER A 377 -0.96 -3.94 -7.74
C SER A 377 -0.86 -2.86 -8.83
N ARG A 378 -1.87 -1.99 -8.95
CA ARG A 378 -1.91 -0.96 -9.99
C ARG A 378 -1.13 0.28 -9.59
N LYS A 379 -0.28 0.78 -10.50
CA LYS A 379 0.38 2.10 -10.43
C LYS A 379 1.16 2.35 -9.11
N GLY A 380 1.76 1.30 -8.53
CA GLY A 380 2.54 1.42 -7.30
C GLY A 380 1.71 1.71 -6.05
N ASN A 381 0.40 1.46 -6.06
CA ASN A 381 -0.48 1.67 -4.91
C ASN A 381 -0.11 0.81 -3.68
N SER A 382 0.76 -0.18 -3.80
CA SER A 382 1.31 -1.00 -2.70
C SER A 382 2.55 -0.40 -2.02
N SER A 383 3.12 0.69 -2.56
CA SER A 383 4.43 1.23 -2.12
C SER A 383 4.37 2.14 -0.88
N PHE A 384 3.18 2.40 -0.31
CA PHE A 384 3.06 3.29 0.84
C PHE A 384 3.31 2.57 2.17
N GLN A 385 3.98 3.27 3.08
CA GLN A 385 4.51 2.70 4.34
C GLN A 385 3.47 1.95 5.18
N VAL A 386 2.22 2.44 5.23
CA VAL A 386 1.13 1.81 6.03
C VAL A 386 0.76 0.43 5.48
N TYR A 387 0.76 0.26 4.15
CA TYR A 387 0.57 -1.04 3.50
C TYR A 387 1.75 -1.96 3.76
N THR A 388 2.97 -1.50 3.48
CA THR A 388 4.20 -2.29 3.65
C THR A 388 4.37 -2.76 5.09
N PHE A 389 4.10 -1.90 6.07
CA PHE A 389 4.10 -2.28 7.49
C PHE A 389 3.12 -3.41 7.76
N SER A 390 1.84 -3.23 7.37
CA SER A 390 0.79 -4.23 7.63
C SER A 390 1.10 -5.57 6.94
N TYR A 391 1.61 -5.54 5.71
CA TYR A 391 2.00 -6.70 4.93
C TYR A 391 3.18 -7.45 5.55
N MET A 392 4.33 -6.78 5.71
CA MET A 392 5.56 -7.41 6.22
C MET A 392 5.42 -7.85 7.67
N THR A 393 4.78 -7.05 8.52
CA THR A 393 4.56 -7.42 9.92
C THR A 393 3.65 -8.65 10.04
N SER A 394 2.63 -8.77 9.18
CA SER A 394 1.78 -9.97 9.18
C SER A 394 2.55 -11.20 8.72
N ILE A 395 3.43 -11.09 7.72
CA ILE A 395 4.33 -12.18 7.30
C ILE A 395 5.27 -12.58 8.45
N ASP A 396 5.89 -11.61 9.12
CA ASP A 396 6.82 -11.84 10.24
C ASP A 396 6.15 -12.51 11.45
N VAL A 397 4.88 -12.19 11.72
CA VAL A 397 4.12 -12.84 12.79
C VAL A 397 3.70 -14.25 12.37
N LEU A 398 3.25 -14.43 11.12
CA LEU A 398 2.81 -15.73 10.62
C LEU A 398 3.98 -16.72 10.51
N SER A 399 5.14 -16.28 10.05
CA SER A 399 6.34 -17.12 9.85
C SER A 399 6.90 -17.74 11.13
N ARG A 400 6.46 -17.26 12.31
CA ARG A 400 6.80 -17.86 13.62
C ARG A 400 6.03 -19.15 13.92
N ASP A 401 4.94 -19.41 13.19
CA ASP A 401 4.11 -20.61 13.34
C ASP A 401 4.04 -21.36 12.00
N GLY A 402 4.85 -22.40 11.85
CA GLY A 402 4.94 -23.18 10.61
C GLY A 402 3.62 -23.86 10.24
N LEU A 403 2.83 -24.33 11.21
CA LEU A 403 1.53 -24.97 10.95
C LEU A 403 0.50 -23.96 10.45
N ALA A 404 0.44 -22.78 11.08
CA ALA A 404 -0.43 -21.71 10.63
C ALA A 404 -0.01 -21.17 9.25
N THR A 405 1.30 -21.06 9.00
CA THR A 405 1.87 -20.67 7.70
C THR A 405 1.45 -21.64 6.59
N GLU A 406 1.61 -22.94 6.83
CA GLU A 406 1.24 -23.99 5.88
C GLU A 406 -0.28 -24.03 5.63
N ALA A 407 -1.09 -23.88 6.68
CA ALA A 407 -2.55 -23.81 6.57
C ALA A 407 -3.00 -22.59 5.76
N PHE A 408 -2.41 -21.43 6.03
CA PHE A 408 -2.71 -20.19 5.29
C PHE A 408 -2.37 -20.30 3.81
N LEU A 409 -1.17 -20.79 3.46
CA LEU A 409 -0.80 -20.98 2.05
C LEU A 409 -1.73 -21.95 1.34
N ARG A 410 -2.17 -23.03 2.00
CA ARG A 410 -3.19 -23.93 1.43
C ARG A 410 -4.52 -23.24 1.19
N GLU A 411 -4.94 -22.37 2.11
CA GLU A 411 -6.21 -21.64 2.03
C GLU A 411 -6.22 -20.63 0.88
N ILE A 412 -5.13 -19.86 0.72
CA ILE A 412 -5.04 -18.84 -0.32
C ILE A 412 -4.58 -19.39 -1.68
N ARG A 413 -4.22 -20.68 -1.73
CA ARG A 413 -3.71 -21.33 -2.94
C ARG A 413 -4.70 -21.16 -4.08
N PRO A 414 -4.24 -20.66 -5.24
CA PRO A 414 -5.01 -20.69 -6.47
C PRO A 414 -5.52 -22.11 -6.78
N ALA A 415 -6.79 -22.26 -7.18
CA ALA A 415 -7.26 -23.52 -7.74
C ALA A 415 -6.35 -23.89 -8.92
N ASP A 416 -6.01 -25.18 -9.09
CA ASP A 416 -5.03 -25.64 -10.10
C ASP A 416 -5.40 -25.12 -11.51
N ALA A 417 -4.87 -23.94 -11.86
CA ALA A 417 -5.29 -23.09 -12.96
C ALA A 417 -4.68 -23.51 -14.30
N ILE A 418 -4.34 -24.80 -14.43
CA ILE A 418 -3.65 -25.34 -15.61
C ILE A 418 -4.57 -25.34 -16.85
N LEU A 419 -5.88 -25.13 -16.68
CA LEU A 419 -6.84 -25.23 -17.79
C LEU A 419 -7.30 -23.90 -18.40
N ASN A 420 -7.14 -22.73 -17.76
CA ASN A 420 -7.48 -21.42 -18.36
C ASN A 420 -6.80 -20.24 -17.63
N PRO A 421 -5.54 -19.89 -17.94
CA PRO A 421 -4.84 -18.72 -17.39
C PRO A 421 -5.37 -17.36 -17.89
N SER A 422 -6.63 -17.27 -18.33
CA SER A 422 -7.15 -16.16 -19.15
C SER A 422 -7.82 -15.01 -18.37
N ALA A 423 -7.99 -15.11 -17.04
CA ALA A 423 -8.62 -14.04 -16.25
C ALA A 423 -7.55 -13.21 -15.52
N ASN A 424 -7.41 -11.92 -15.88
CA ASN A 424 -6.46 -11.00 -15.25
C ASN A 424 -6.53 -10.99 -13.72
N LEU A 425 -7.75 -11.08 -13.16
CA LEU A 425 -7.96 -11.17 -11.72
C LEU A 425 -7.30 -12.38 -11.08
N GLN A 426 -7.33 -13.55 -11.73
CA GLN A 426 -6.67 -14.75 -11.21
C GLN A 426 -5.16 -14.55 -11.17
N MET A 427 -4.59 -13.99 -12.24
CA MET A 427 -3.16 -13.69 -12.29
C MET A 427 -2.72 -12.70 -11.20
N ASN A 428 -3.56 -11.72 -10.85
CA ASN A 428 -3.30 -10.85 -9.69
C ASN A 428 -3.27 -11.65 -8.38
N LEU A 429 -4.19 -12.60 -8.18
CA LEU A 429 -4.18 -13.45 -6.98
C LEU A 429 -2.96 -14.37 -6.94
N ASP A 430 -2.57 -14.92 -8.07
CA ASP A 430 -1.39 -15.78 -8.20
C ASP A 430 -0.11 -14.98 -7.91
N LEU A 431 -0.03 -13.73 -8.39
CA LEU A 431 1.05 -12.80 -8.08
C LEU A 431 1.12 -12.50 -6.57
N PHE A 432 -0.01 -12.19 -5.92
CA PHE A 432 -0.05 -12.02 -4.47
C PHE A 432 0.41 -13.29 -3.75
N TYR A 433 -0.05 -14.46 -4.19
CA TYR A 433 0.32 -15.74 -3.62
C TYR A 433 1.83 -15.97 -3.68
N LEU A 434 2.45 -15.82 -4.85
CA LEU A 434 3.89 -16.02 -5.03
C LEU A 434 4.71 -15.01 -4.22
N ASN A 435 4.30 -13.74 -4.18
CA ASN A 435 4.96 -12.71 -3.38
C ASN A 435 4.91 -13.01 -1.88
N VAL A 436 3.81 -13.60 -1.38
CA VAL A 436 3.75 -14.03 0.03
C VAL A 436 4.56 -15.29 0.25
N ALA A 437 4.45 -16.27 -0.65
CA ALA A 437 5.13 -17.55 -0.57
C ALA A 437 6.66 -17.40 -0.55
N GLU A 438 7.21 -16.43 -1.26
CA GLU A 438 8.64 -16.11 -1.27
C GLU A 438 9.23 -15.90 0.13
N HIS A 439 8.48 -15.35 1.08
CA HIS A 439 8.99 -15.01 2.41
C HIS A 439 8.94 -16.17 3.43
N LEU A 440 8.30 -17.29 3.08
CA LEU A 440 7.92 -18.35 4.01
C LEU A 440 8.71 -19.67 3.95
N PRO A 441 9.67 -19.93 3.02
CA PRO A 441 10.32 -21.25 2.96
C PRO A 441 10.99 -21.69 4.27
N LEU A 442 11.64 -20.76 5.00
CA LEU A 442 12.30 -21.08 6.27
C LEU A 442 11.35 -21.63 7.34
N SER A 443 10.06 -21.28 7.28
CA SER A 443 9.05 -21.67 8.27
C SER A 443 8.31 -22.95 7.90
N LEU A 444 8.55 -23.51 6.71
CA LEU A 444 7.80 -24.63 6.16
C LEU A 444 8.62 -25.92 6.13
N PRO A 445 7.98 -27.10 6.23
CA PRO A 445 8.66 -28.36 5.96
C PRO A 445 8.96 -28.52 4.46
N THR A 446 10.00 -29.27 4.12
CA THR A 446 10.46 -29.48 2.73
C THR A 446 9.35 -29.96 1.79
N GLU A 447 8.48 -30.86 2.26
CA GLU A 447 7.34 -31.35 1.46
C GLU A 447 6.32 -30.23 1.15
N ALA A 448 6.07 -29.33 2.10
CA ALA A 448 5.19 -28.18 1.90
C ALA A 448 5.83 -27.17 0.95
N CYS A 449 7.14 -26.91 1.04
CA CYS A 449 7.84 -26.06 0.09
C CYS A 449 7.74 -26.60 -1.35
N GLU A 450 7.92 -27.91 -1.55
CA GLU A 450 7.74 -28.53 -2.86
C GLU A 450 6.30 -28.38 -3.37
N LEU A 451 5.30 -28.67 -2.53
CA LEU A 451 3.89 -28.68 -2.91
C LEU A 451 3.26 -27.30 -3.09
N LEU A 452 3.63 -26.34 -2.24
CA LEU A 452 2.98 -25.03 -2.13
C LEU A 452 3.78 -23.91 -2.79
N ILE A 453 5.10 -24.02 -2.95
CA ILE A 453 5.91 -22.94 -3.53
C ILE A 453 6.46 -23.36 -4.89
N VAL A 454 7.23 -24.45 -4.93
CA VAL A 454 7.93 -24.89 -6.14
C VAL A 454 6.95 -25.27 -7.24
N LYS A 455 6.00 -26.18 -6.98
CA LYS A 455 5.06 -26.65 -8.01
C LYS A 455 4.25 -25.50 -8.64
N PRO A 456 3.65 -24.56 -7.88
CA PRO A 456 3.00 -23.40 -8.46
C PRO A 456 3.94 -22.49 -9.26
N ALA A 457 5.15 -22.22 -8.76
CA ALA A 457 6.10 -21.35 -9.45
C ALA A 457 6.56 -21.94 -10.80
N ILE A 458 6.82 -23.26 -10.86
CA ILE A 458 7.19 -23.96 -12.10
C ILE A 458 6.14 -23.78 -13.21
N ALA A 459 4.86 -23.69 -12.84
CA ALA A 459 3.78 -23.50 -13.81
C ALA A 459 3.90 -22.18 -14.58
N TYR A 460 4.46 -21.12 -13.98
CA TYR A 460 4.69 -19.83 -14.63
C TYR A 460 6.05 -19.75 -15.34
N LEU A 461 7.08 -20.42 -14.82
CA LEU A 461 8.38 -20.53 -15.50
C LEU A 461 8.31 -21.32 -16.81
N SER A 462 7.30 -22.17 -16.97
CA SER A 462 7.13 -23.01 -18.16
C SER A 462 6.13 -22.44 -19.17
N GLN A 463 5.58 -21.24 -18.94
CA GLN A 463 4.64 -20.63 -19.89
C GLN A 463 5.36 -20.09 -21.12
N GLU A 464 4.88 -20.51 -22.29
CA GLU A 464 5.34 -19.99 -23.58
C GLU A 464 4.36 -18.93 -24.10
N GLY A 465 4.88 -17.80 -24.60
CA GLY A 465 4.06 -16.79 -25.28
C GLY A 465 4.55 -15.36 -25.12
N PRO A 466 3.85 -14.39 -25.73
CA PRO A 466 4.20 -12.98 -25.59
C PRO A 466 4.01 -12.51 -24.14
N MET A 467 5.04 -11.87 -23.60
CA MET A 467 5.06 -11.30 -22.25
C MET A 467 4.34 -9.95 -22.24
N SER A 468 3.23 -9.87 -21.52
CA SER A 468 2.66 -8.60 -21.06
C SER A 468 3.35 -8.17 -19.76
N ALA A 469 3.28 -6.89 -19.39
CA ALA A 469 3.89 -6.39 -18.14
C ALA A 469 3.45 -7.20 -16.91
N SER A 470 2.16 -7.53 -16.84
CA SER A 470 1.55 -8.35 -15.79
C SER A 470 2.05 -9.81 -15.77
N LYS A 471 2.36 -10.39 -16.93
CA LYS A 471 2.99 -11.71 -17.04
C LYS A 471 4.46 -11.69 -16.66
N THR A 472 5.16 -10.59 -16.94
CA THR A 472 6.53 -10.37 -16.49
C THR A 472 6.60 -10.34 -14.97
N GLU A 473 5.72 -9.58 -14.31
CA GLU A 473 5.70 -9.49 -12.85
C GLU A 473 5.50 -10.87 -12.18
N ILE A 474 4.52 -11.66 -12.62
CA ILE A 474 4.28 -13.00 -12.05
C ILE A 474 5.41 -13.99 -12.35
N PHE A 475 6.02 -13.87 -13.53
CA PHE A 475 7.18 -14.67 -13.91
C PHE A 475 8.39 -14.35 -13.03
N GLU A 476 8.65 -13.07 -12.75
CA GLU A 476 9.70 -12.63 -11.83
C GLU A 476 9.43 -13.11 -10.40
N SER A 477 8.19 -12.98 -9.91
CA SER A 477 7.80 -13.52 -8.60
C SER A 477 7.96 -15.04 -8.52
N ALA A 478 7.73 -15.78 -9.61
CA ALA A 478 7.96 -17.23 -9.65
C ALA A 478 9.46 -17.57 -9.52
N HIS A 479 10.34 -16.81 -10.18
CA HIS A 479 11.79 -16.93 -10.00
C HIS A 479 12.20 -16.68 -8.55
N SER A 480 11.75 -15.56 -7.96
CA SER A 480 12.08 -15.19 -6.57
C SER A 480 11.61 -16.24 -5.57
N ALA A 481 10.39 -16.77 -5.74
CA ALA A 481 9.85 -17.82 -4.89
C ALA A 481 10.67 -19.11 -4.94
N ILE A 482 11.12 -19.55 -6.12
CA ILE A 482 12.01 -20.71 -6.25
C ILE A 482 13.36 -20.43 -5.61
N LEU A 483 14.00 -19.31 -5.95
CA LEU A 483 15.31 -18.95 -5.38
C LEU A 483 15.27 -18.87 -3.86
N SER A 484 14.19 -18.37 -3.26
CA SER A 484 14.00 -18.34 -1.81
C SER A 484 13.99 -19.75 -1.21
N VAL A 485 13.30 -20.72 -1.84
CA VAL A 485 13.33 -22.13 -1.41
C VAL A 485 14.74 -22.72 -1.54
N LEU A 486 15.41 -22.48 -2.67
CA LEU A 486 16.76 -23.02 -2.91
C LEU A 486 17.77 -22.47 -1.89
N SER A 487 17.59 -21.22 -1.46
CA SER A 487 18.46 -20.52 -0.50
C SER A 487 18.36 -21.05 0.92
N CYS A 488 17.36 -21.88 1.24
CA CYS A 488 17.14 -22.42 2.58
C CYS A 488 17.95 -23.71 2.80
N PRO A 489 18.94 -23.73 3.72
CA PRO A 489 19.82 -24.89 3.91
C PRO A 489 19.08 -26.19 4.28
N GLN A 490 17.97 -26.08 5.01
CA GLN A 490 17.12 -27.20 5.42
C GLN A 490 16.43 -27.93 4.27
N HIS A 491 16.38 -27.34 3.07
CA HIS A 491 15.77 -27.91 1.87
C HIS A 491 16.79 -28.49 0.89
N SER A 492 18.04 -28.71 1.31
CA SER A 492 19.14 -29.18 0.45
C SER A 492 18.78 -30.35 -0.48
N ALA A 493 18.05 -31.36 0.00
CA ALA A 493 17.61 -32.50 -0.83
C ALA A 493 16.64 -32.09 -1.96
N LEU A 494 15.74 -31.14 -1.69
CA LEU A 494 14.82 -30.58 -2.67
C LEU A 494 15.56 -29.66 -3.66
N THR A 495 16.52 -28.86 -3.17
CA THR A 495 17.38 -28.01 -4.00
C THR A 495 18.16 -28.83 -5.01
N ILE A 496 18.83 -29.91 -4.58
CA ILE A 496 19.56 -30.83 -5.48
C ILE A 496 18.66 -31.35 -6.61
N LYS A 497 17.40 -31.68 -6.29
CA LYS A 497 16.42 -32.18 -7.27
C LYS A 497 15.97 -31.11 -8.27
N ILE A 498 15.82 -29.85 -7.86
CA ILE A 498 15.22 -28.78 -8.67
C ILE A 498 16.27 -27.97 -9.44
N THR A 499 17.46 -27.75 -8.88
CA THR A 499 18.49 -26.88 -9.46
C THR A 499 18.76 -27.15 -10.95
N PRO A 500 18.91 -28.40 -11.42
CA PRO A 500 19.11 -28.65 -12.85
C PRO A 500 17.96 -28.15 -13.72
N PHE A 501 16.72 -28.38 -13.30
CA PHE A 501 15.53 -27.88 -14.02
C PHE A 501 15.48 -26.36 -14.03
N TYR A 502 15.72 -25.73 -12.87
CA TYR A 502 15.66 -24.27 -12.74
C TYR A 502 16.71 -23.58 -13.61
N ILE A 503 17.95 -24.07 -13.62
CA ILE A 503 19.03 -23.49 -14.44
C ILE A 503 18.72 -23.62 -15.93
N VAL A 504 18.20 -24.76 -16.40
CA VAL A 504 17.75 -24.89 -17.79
C VAL A 504 16.69 -23.83 -18.11
N LYS A 505 15.75 -23.56 -17.20
CA LYS A 505 14.75 -22.52 -17.40
C LYS A 505 15.31 -21.09 -17.39
N VAL A 506 16.34 -20.82 -16.58
CA VAL A 506 17.05 -19.54 -16.61
C VAL A 506 17.75 -19.34 -17.96
N PHE A 507 18.36 -20.38 -18.54
CA PHE A 507 18.93 -20.34 -19.89
C PHE A 507 17.85 -20.18 -20.96
N ASP A 508 16.77 -20.97 -20.93
CA ASP A 508 15.66 -20.86 -21.89
C ASP A 508 15.05 -19.44 -21.91
N SER A 509 15.04 -18.77 -20.76
CA SER A 509 14.43 -17.45 -20.58
C SER A 509 15.35 -16.29 -21.02
N PHE A 510 16.67 -16.48 -21.05
CA PHE A 510 17.62 -15.45 -21.44
C PHE A 510 17.97 -15.59 -22.93
N PRO A 511 17.99 -14.50 -23.73
CA PRO A 511 17.79 -13.09 -23.36
C PRO A 511 16.36 -12.56 -23.59
N GLN A 512 15.38 -13.41 -23.90
CA GLN A 512 14.07 -12.98 -24.38
C GLN A 512 13.13 -12.48 -23.27
N HIS A 513 13.19 -13.09 -22.10
CA HIS A 513 12.27 -12.88 -20.99
C HIS A 513 12.92 -12.29 -19.75
N ILE A 514 14.24 -12.47 -19.60
CA ILE A 514 15.02 -11.88 -18.49
C ILE A 514 16.18 -11.04 -19.01
N SER A 515 16.50 -9.98 -18.26
CA SER A 515 17.63 -9.10 -18.56
C SER A 515 18.98 -9.76 -18.22
N PRO A 516 20.10 -9.28 -18.79
CA PRO A 516 21.45 -9.75 -18.43
C PRO A 516 21.71 -9.68 -16.92
N ARG A 517 21.19 -8.63 -16.26
CA ARG A 517 21.32 -8.45 -14.82
C ARG A 517 20.53 -9.52 -14.05
N GLN A 518 19.27 -9.77 -14.43
CA GLN A 518 18.43 -10.80 -13.81
C GLN A 518 19.04 -12.20 -13.98
N PHE A 519 19.53 -12.53 -15.18
CA PHE A 519 20.23 -13.79 -15.44
C PHE A 519 21.45 -13.95 -14.53
N ARG A 520 22.32 -12.93 -14.48
CA ARG A 520 23.52 -12.93 -13.63
C ARG A 520 23.19 -13.13 -12.17
N ILE A 521 22.20 -12.41 -11.64
CA ILE A 521 21.77 -12.53 -10.25
C ILE A 521 21.24 -13.95 -9.98
N ALA A 522 20.33 -14.46 -10.82
CA ALA A 522 19.75 -15.78 -10.65
C ALA A 522 20.82 -16.89 -10.66
N PHE A 523 21.74 -16.86 -11.62
CA PHE A 523 22.81 -17.85 -11.73
C PHE A 523 23.80 -17.72 -10.57
N LYS A 524 24.21 -16.50 -10.22
CA LYS A 524 25.11 -16.23 -9.08
C LYS A 524 24.53 -16.76 -7.77
N THR A 525 23.25 -16.52 -7.51
CA THR A 525 22.56 -17.03 -6.31
C THR A 525 22.58 -18.55 -6.27
N VAL A 526 22.31 -19.22 -7.39
CA VAL A 526 22.40 -20.70 -7.45
C VAL A 526 23.84 -21.17 -7.22
N MET A 527 24.83 -20.50 -7.81
CA MET A 527 26.24 -20.82 -7.60
C MET A 527 26.66 -20.69 -6.13
N GLU A 528 26.21 -19.64 -5.45
CA GLU A 528 26.44 -19.46 -4.02
C GLU A 528 25.82 -20.62 -3.20
N ILE A 529 24.60 -21.04 -3.54
CA ILE A 529 23.86 -22.13 -2.87
C ILE A 529 24.52 -23.50 -3.05
N VAL A 530 25.08 -23.79 -4.23
CA VAL A 530 25.74 -25.10 -4.49
C VAL A 530 27.20 -25.13 -4.03
N SER A 531 27.70 -24.02 -3.49
CA SER A 531 29.08 -23.84 -3.06
C SER A 531 29.25 -23.77 -1.54
N PRO A 532 30.46 -24.00 -0.99
CA PRO A 532 30.71 -23.80 0.44
C PRO A 532 30.37 -22.37 0.87
N PRO A 533 29.71 -22.16 2.03
CA PRO A 533 29.54 -23.11 3.14
C PRO A 533 28.23 -23.92 3.12
N PHE A 534 27.44 -23.90 2.05
CA PHE A 534 26.15 -24.59 2.02
C PHE A 534 26.32 -26.12 2.04
N PRO A 535 25.38 -26.86 2.68
CA PRO A 535 25.48 -28.32 2.79
C PRO A 535 25.55 -29.06 1.45
N ILE A 536 24.96 -28.48 0.40
CA ILE A 536 24.90 -29.05 -0.95
C ILE A 536 26.30 -29.27 -1.51
N ALA A 537 27.26 -28.39 -1.24
CA ALA A 537 28.64 -28.54 -1.71
C ALA A 537 29.31 -29.82 -1.20
N ALA A 538 28.90 -30.33 -0.03
CA ALA A 538 29.39 -31.60 0.50
C ALA A 538 28.59 -32.81 -0.01
N MET A 539 27.30 -32.62 -0.30
CA MET A 539 26.41 -33.69 -0.79
C MET A 539 26.63 -33.98 -2.29
N GLU A 540 26.84 -32.93 -3.09
CA GLU A 540 27.00 -32.98 -4.54
C GLU A 540 28.18 -32.09 -4.99
N PRO A 541 29.43 -32.52 -4.74
CA PRO A 541 30.63 -31.67 -4.93
C PRO A 541 30.89 -31.28 -6.39
N HIS A 542 30.34 -32.01 -7.35
CA HIS A 542 30.50 -31.75 -8.79
C HIS A 542 29.45 -30.78 -9.36
N MET A 543 28.44 -30.40 -8.57
CA MET A 543 27.32 -29.58 -9.06
C MET A 543 27.81 -28.18 -9.51
N SER A 544 28.63 -27.50 -8.71
CA SER A 544 29.15 -26.17 -9.04
C SER A 544 29.96 -26.16 -10.34
N GLU A 545 30.79 -27.17 -10.55
CA GLU A 545 31.59 -27.33 -11.77
C GLU A 545 30.70 -27.62 -12.99
N THR A 546 29.73 -28.52 -12.83
CA THR A 546 28.77 -28.88 -13.90
C THR A 546 27.97 -27.65 -14.36
N LEU A 547 27.57 -26.77 -13.43
CA LEU A 547 26.87 -25.53 -13.77
C LEU A 547 27.77 -24.56 -14.56
N LEU A 548 29.03 -24.42 -14.18
CA LEU A 548 29.98 -23.59 -14.94
C LEU A 548 30.29 -24.16 -16.31
N ASP A 549 30.41 -25.49 -16.45
CA ASP A 549 30.59 -26.15 -17.74
C ASP A 549 29.38 -25.94 -18.66
N MET A 550 28.16 -26.00 -18.11
CA MET A 550 26.95 -25.66 -18.85
C MET A 550 27.00 -24.20 -19.34
N LEU A 551 27.36 -23.26 -18.47
CA LEU A 551 27.51 -21.84 -18.81
C LEU A 551 28.57 -21.62 -19.90
N ARG A 552 29.74 -22.24 -19.77
CA ARG A 552 30.84 -22.20 -20.76
C ARG A 552 30.46 -22.83 -22.10
N THR A 553 29.65 -23.88 -22.10
CA THR A 553 29.20 -24.50 -23.35
C THR A 553 28.27 -23.56 -24.10
N ASN A 554 27.37 -22.88 -23.38
CA ASN A 554 26.44 -21.91 -23.96
C ASN A 554 27.14 -20.63 -24.47
N THR A 555 28.26 -20.18 -23.88
CA THR A 555 29.01 -19.00 -24.39
C THR A 555 29.51 -19.19 -25.82
N LYS A 556 29.78 -20.44 -26.25
CA LYS A 556 30.26 -20.76 -27.60
C LYS A 556 29.18 -20.63 -28.68
N THR A 557 27.92 -20.78 -28.29
CA THR A 557 26.76 -20.73 -29.20
C THR A 557 25.92 -19.45 -29.03
N ALA A 558 26.20 -18.64 -28.01
CA ALA A 558 25.48 -17.42 -27.69
C ALA A 558 25.67 -16.31 -28.74
N SER A 559 24.65 -15.47 -28.91
CA SER A 559 24.71 -14.34 -29.84
C SER A 559 25.75 -13.30 -29.41
N THR A 560 26.52 -12.81 -30.39
CA THR A 560 27.46 -11.69 -30.23
C THR A 560 26.82 -10.33 -30.47
N THR A 561 25.53 -10.31 -30.88
CA THR A 561 24.81 -9.06 -31.13
C THR A 561 24.52 -8.30 -29.83
N LEU A 562 24.61 -6.98 -29.87
CA LEU A 562 24.23 -6.11 -28.77
C LEU A 562 22.78 -6.37 -28.35
N LEU A 563 22.58 -6.59 -27.05
CA LEU A 563 21.25 -6.72 -26.47
C LEU A 563 20.56 -5.35 -26.42
N PRO A 564 19.22 -5.31 -26.57
CA PRO A 564 18.47 -4.08 -26.40
C PRO A 564 18.64 -3.54 -24.98
N ALA A 565 18.65 -2.21 -24.84
CA ALA A 565 18.65 -1.57 -23.53
C ALA A 565 17.40 -2.01 -22.75
N SER A 566 17.58 -2.42 -21.50
CA SER A 566 16.47 -2.88 -20.66
C SER A 566 15.51 -1.72 -20.35
N PRO A 567 14.21 -1.97 -20.14
CA PRO A 567 13.28 -0.95 -19.64
C PRO A 567 13.68 -0.43 -18.24
N ASP A 568 14.44 -1.19 -17.45
CA ASP A 568 15.02 -0.74 -16.17
C ASP A 568 16.04 0.40 -16.34
N ALA A 569 16.70 0.47 -17.51
CA ALA A 569 17.61 1.57 -17.86
C ALA A 569 16.91 2.94 -17.96
N VAL A 570 15.59 2.97 -18.18
CA VAL A 570 14.82 4.22 -18.33
C VAL A 570 14.38 4.77 -16.97
N SER A 571 14.08 3.90 -16.00
CA SER A 571 13.72 4.30 -14.63
C SER A 571 14.93 4.70 -13.77
N HIS A 572 16.09 4.08 -14.00
CA HIS A 572 17.34 4.39 -13.29
C HIS A 572 18.15 5.55 -13.91
N ALA A 573 17.64 6.27 -14.92
CA ALA A 573 18.33 7.44 -15.50
C ALA A 573 18.57 8.62 -14.51
N LEU A 574 18.08 8.50 -13.27
CA LEU A 574 18.33 9.42 -12.15
C LEU A 574 19.49 8.96 -11.23
N GLU A 575 20.01 7.74 -11.40
CA GLU A 575 21.22 7.23 -10.74
C GLU A 575 22.33 7.10 -11.80
N GLU A 576 23.56 7.51 -11.49
CA GLU A 576 24.67 7.69 -12.45
C GLU A 576 25.23 6.40 -13.12
N THR A 577 24.49 5.29 -13.12
CA THR A 577 24.91 4.02 -13.72
C THR A 577 24.27 3.84 -15.10
N ARG A 578 24.92 4.38 -16.14
CA ARG A 578 24.63 3.96 -17.53
C ARG A 578 24.87 2.45 -17.63
N GLU A 579 23.84 1.67 -17.97
CA GLU A 579 24.01 0.24 -18.23
C GLU A 579 25.09 0.02 -19.30
N GLU A 580 26.10 -0.77 -18.95
CA GLU A 580 27.20 -1.10 -19.84
C GLU A 580 26.68 -1.99 -20.99
N PRO A 581 27.09 -1.76 -22.26
CA PRO A 581 26.58 -2.54 -23.39
C PRO A 581 27.02 -4.00 -23.29
N LEU A 582 26.06 -4.93 -23.40
CA LEU A 582 26.29 -6.37 -23.33
C LEU A 582 25.66 -7.09 -24.54
N SER A 583 26.31 -8.14 -25.02
CA SER A 583 25.69 -9.20 -25.84
C SER A 583 25.28 -10.37 -24.96
N GLU A 584 24.57 -11.34 -25.54
CA GLU A 584 24.29 -12.61 -24.86
C GLU A 584 25.60 -13.28 -24.44
N GLN A 585 26.57 -13.41 -25.36
CA GLN A 585 27.88 -13.98 -25.07
C GLN A 585 28.60 -13.23 -23.94
N SER A 586 28.69 -11.89 -24.00
CA SER A 586 29.42 -11.13 -22.98
C SER A 586 28.72 -11.17 -21.62
N ALA A 587 27.39 -11.28 -21.58
CA ALA A 587 26.63 -11.45 -20.34
C ALA A 587 26.88 -12.83 -19.70
N LEU A 588 26.93 -13.90 -20.50
CA LEU A 588 27.27 -15.24 -20.00
C LEU A 588 28.70 -15.28 -19.46
N VAL A 589 29.67 -14.69 -20.17
CA VAL A 589 31.06 -14.60 -19.67
C VAL A 589 31.14 -13.74 -18.41
N MET A 590 30.42 -12.62 -18.33
CA MET A 590 30.34 -11.83 -17.11
C MET A 590 29.74 -12.63 -15.93
N THR A 591 28.81 -13.54 -16.21
CA THR A 591 28.27 -14.47 -15.21
C THR A 591 29.31 -15.48 -14.73
N LEU A 592 30.20 -15.97 -15.61
CA LEU A 592 31.35 -16.80 -15.21
C LEU A 592 32.23 -16.02 -14.23
N VAL A 593 32.52 -14.76 -14.53
CA VAL A 593 33.31 -13.88 -13.65
C VAL A 593 32.67 -13.72 -12.27
N ASP A 594 31.36 -13.45 -12.23
CA ASP A 594 30.62 -13.29 -10.98
C ASP A 594 30.54 -14.56 -10.13
N SER A 595 30.79 -15.72 -10.73
CA SER A 595 30.73 -17.02 -10.05
C SER A 595 32.07 -17.43 -9.41
N LEU A 596 33.19 -16.82 -9.83
CA LEU A 596 34.54 -17.14 -9.34
C LEU A 596 34.69 -17.08 -7.81
N PRO A 597 34.11 -16.09 -7.08
CA PRO A 597 34.22 -16.01 -5.63
C PRO A 597 33.63 -17.20 -4.87
N PHE A 598 32.69 -17.92 -5.48
CA PHE A 598 31.98 -19.02 -4.83
C PHE A 598 32.63 -20.38 -5.07
N LEU A 599 33.60 -20.50 -5.98
CA LEU A 599 34.12 -21.80 -6.38
C LEU A 599 34.80 -22.55 -5.23
N PRO A 600 34.66 -23.89 -5.14
CA PRO A 600 35.52 -24.70 -4.30
C PRO A 600 37.00 -24.44 -4.62
N LEU A 601 37.86 -24.35 -3.59
CA LEU A 601 39.28 -23.99 -3.74
C LEU A 601 40.04 -24.76 -4.82
N PRO A 602 39.84 -26.09 -5.01
CA PRO A 602 40.55 -26.84 -6.05
C PRO A 602 40.27 -26.36 -7.47
N LEU A 603 39.10 -25.73 -7.69
CA LEU A 603 38.63 -25.31 -9.02
C LEU A 603 39.01 -23.87 -9.35
N VAL A 604 39.40 -23.07 -8.36
CA VAL A 604 39.58 -21.61 -8.52
C VAL A 604 40.65 -21.27 -9.56
N GLU A 605 41.81 -21.92 -9.50
CA GLU A 605 42.92 -21.65 -10.41
C GLU A 605 42.57 -21.99 -11.88
N GLU A 606 42.00 -23.17 -12.09
CA GLU A 606 41.59 -23.64 -13.41
C GLU A 606 40.50 -22.72 -14.01
N TRP A 607 39.48 -22.37 -13.22
CA TRP A 607 38.39 -21.55 -13.69
C TRP A 607 38.76 -20.07 -13.85
N LEU A 608 39.77 -19.57 -13.13
CA LEU A 608 40.38 -18.26 -13.42
C LEU A 608 40.98 -18.24 -14.84
N GLU A 609 41.71 -19.29 -15.22
CA GLU A 609 42.29 -19.42 -16.54
C GLU A 609 41.22 -19.58 -17.64
N ILE A 610 40.26 -20.47 -17.44
CA ILE A 610 39.14 -20.70 -18.37
C ILE A 610 38.34 -19.41 -18.59
N THR A 611 38.02 -18.68 -17.52
CA THR A 611 37.23 -17.44 -17.60
C THR A 611 38.02 -16.33 -18.29
N ALA A 612 39.32 -16.23 -18.03
CA ALA A 612 40.19 -15.28 -18.74
C ALA A 612 40.29 -15.59 -20.24
N GLN A 613 40.36 -16.87 -20.63
CA GLN A 613 40.30 -17.27 -22.04
C GLN A 613 38.96 -16.90 -22.68
N ALA A 614 37.84 -17.27 -22.06
CA ALA A 614 36.49 -16.98 -22.56
C ALA A 614 36.22 -15.47 -22.71
N MET A 615 36.76 -14.65 -21.82
CA MET A 615 36.70 -13.18 -21.96
C MET A 615 37.45 -12.67 -23.19
N ASN A 616 38.59 -13.26 -23.54
CA ASN A 616 39.36 -12.85 -24.72
C ASN A 616 38.74 -13.35 -26.04
N GLU A 617 37.89 -14.40 -25.99
CA GLU A 617 37.11 -14.89 -27.14
C GLU A 617 36.02 -13.90 -27.60
N ILE A 618 35.60 -12.95 -26.75
CA ILE A 618 34.63 -11.90 -27.12
C ILE A 618 35.29 -10.98 -28.14
N GLU A 619 34.91 -11.01 -29.42
CA GLU A 619 35.58 -10.25 -30.49
C GLU A 619 35.49 -8.73 -30.33
N ASP A 620 34.31 -8.20 -29.99
CA ASP A 620 34.06 -6.76 -29.88
C ASP A 620 34.71 -6.18 -28.62
N PRO A 621 35.70 -5.26 -28.75
CA PRO A 621 36.34 -4.62 -27.60
C PRO A 621 35.37 -3.87 -26.68
N ARG A 622 34.26 -3.35 -27.21
CA ARG A 622 33.25 -2.61 -26.42
C ARG A 622 32.49 -3.52 -25.46
N LEU A 623 32.25 -4.76 -25.86
CA LEU A 623 31.61 -5.80 -25.05
C LEU A 623 32.60 -6.47 -24.10
N ARG A 624 33.87 -6.57 -24.51
CA ARG A 624 34.94 -7.14 -23.70
C ARG A 624 35.34 -6.26 -22.52
N LEU A 625 35.36 -4.93 -22.69
CA LEU A 625 35.85 -3.99 -21.69
C LEU A 625 35.06 -4.04 -20.36
N PRO A 626 33.71 -4.05 -20.35
CA PRO A 626 32.89 -4.31 -19.15
C PRO A 626 33.29 -5.60 -18.40
N VAL A 627 33.43 -6.71 -19.14
CA VAL A 627 33.77 -8.02 -18.57
C VAL A 627 35.16 -7.99 -17.93
N LYS A 628 36.13 -7.38 -18.62
CA LYS A 628 37.51 -7.24 -18.13
C LYS A 628 37.60 -6.37 -16.88
N LYS A 629 36.84 -5.27 -16.84
CA LYS A 629 36.73 -4.41 -15.65
C LYS A 629 36.13 -5.20 -14.49
N ARG A 630 35.04 -5.94 -14.70
CA ARG A 630 34.44 -6.77 -13.66
C ARG A 630 35.38 -7.87 -13.16
N PHE A 631 36.14 -8.51 -14.05
CA PHE A 631 37.14 -9.52 -13.68
C PHE A 631 38.21 -8.93 -12.75
N TRP A 632 38.68 -7.73 -13.09
CA TRP A 632 39.62 -6.99 -12.26
C TRP A 632 39.02 -6.62 -10.91
N ASP A 633 37.78 -6.12 -10.89
CA ASP A 633 37.06 -5.75 -9.67
C ASP A 633 36.91 -6.93 -8.71
N VAL A 634 36.59 -8.13 -9.22
CA VAL A 634 36.47 -9.35 -8.40
C VAL A 634 37.80 -9.71 -7.71
N LEU A 635 38.93 -9.51 -8.39
CA LEU A 635 40.25 -9.80 -7.82
C LEU A 635 40.71 -8.76 -6.78
N VAL A 636 40.26 -7.50 -6.89
CA VAL A 636 40.81 -6.39 -6.09
C VAL A 636 39.88 -5.93 -4.95
N ASN A 637 38.55 -6.01 -5.14
CA ASN A 637 37.58 -5.40 -4.22
C ASN A 637 37.21 -6.27 -3.00
N GLY A 638 37.91 -7.38 -2.78
CA GLY A 638 37.69 -8.24 -1.62
C GLY A 638 36.43 -9.11 -1.68
N GLU A 639 35.89 -9.36 -2.89
CA GLU A 639 34.79 -10.31 -3.08
C GLU A 639 35.23 -11.76 -2.88
N MET A 640 36.51 -12.07 -3.09
CA MET A 640 37.11 -13.36 -2.76
C MET A 640 37.53 -13.40 -1.29
N ASP A 641 37.32 -14.54 -0.63
CA ASP A 641 37.87 -14.78 0.70
C ASP A 641 39.41 -14.92 0.67
N VAL A 642 40.04 -15.03 1.84
CA VAL A 642 41.50 -15.00 1.97
C VAL A 642 42.18 -16.13 1.19
N GLU A 643 41.60 -17.34 1.22
CA GLU A 643 42.18 -18.51 0.56
C GLU A 643 42.07 -18.39 -0.96
N ARG A 644 40.90 -18.01 -1.50
CA ARG A 644 40.71 -17.76 -2.93
C ARG A 644 41.55 -16.59 -3.44
N SER A 645 41.65 -15.52 -2.66
CA SER A 645 42.49 -14.36 -2.98
C SER A 645 43.96 -14.75 -3.07
N THR A 646 44.45 -15.64 -2.21
CA THR A 646 45.84 -16.14 -2.26
C THR A 646 46.12 -16.90 -3.55
N ILE A 647 45.18 -17.75 -3.97
CA ILE A 647 45.24 -18.46 -5.27
C ILE A 647 45.22 -17.44 -6.42
N GLY A 648 44.31 -16.46 -6.38
CA GLY A 648 44.18 -15.41 -7.39
C GLY A 648 45.45 -14.56 -7.56
N VAL A 649 46.09 -14.16 -6.45
CA VAL A 649 47.35 -13.40 -6.48
C VAL A 649 48.50 -14.25 -7.03
N ALA A 650 48.60 -15.52 -6.62
CA ALA A 650 49.63 -16.42 -7.14
C ALA A 650 49.45 -16.65 -8.65
N TRP A 651 48.21 -16.87 -9.10
CA TRP A 651 47.85 -17.04 -10.50
C TRP A 651 48.16 -15.77 -11.31
N TRP A 652 47.77 -14.59 -10.82
CA TRP A 652 48.02 -13.30 -11.46
C TRP A 652 49.51 -12.98 -11.58
N GLY A 653 50.29 -13.21 -10.53
CA GLY A 653 51.70 -12.78 -10.46
C GLY A 653 52.71 -13.78 -11.01
N THR A 654 52.48 -15.09 -10.83
CA THR A 654 53.49 -16.12 -11.10
C THR A 654 53.08 -17.17 -12.14
N LYS A 655 51.79 -17.27 -12.48
CA LYS A 655 51.27 -18.32 -13.37
C LYS A 655 50.72 -17.78 -14.70
N GLY A 656 51.09 -16.57 -15.09
CA GLY A 656 50.72 -16.02 -16.40
C GLY A 656 49.32 -15.39 -16.48
N GLY A 657 48.59 -15.29 -15.35
CA GLY A 657 47.23 -14.77 -15.34
C GLY A 657 47.13 -13.30 -15.77
N ARG A 658 48.13 -12.49 -15.42
CA ARG A 658 48.22 -11.09 -15.85
C ARG A 658 48.28 -10.97 -17.36
N GLU A 659 49.16 -11.74 -18.01
CA GLU A 659 49.37 -11.71 -19.44
C GLU A 659 48.12 -12.21 -20.18
N LEU A 660 47.47 -13.22 -19.62
CA LEU A 660 46.23 -13.78 -20.16
C LEU A 660 45.08 -12.75 -20.12
N VAL A 661 44.88 -12.05 -19.00
CA VAL A 661 43.80 -11.05 -18.85
C VAL A 661 44.09 -9.75 -19.61
N LEU A 662 45.36 -9.32 -19.64
CA LEU A 662 45.72 -8.05 -20.28
C LEU A 662 45.87 -8.16 -21.79
N PHE A 663 46.45 -9.26 -22.28
CA PHE A 663 46.92 -9.41 -23.66
C PHE A 663 46.40 -10.65 -24.39
N GLY A 664 45.51 -11.43 -23.77
CA GLY A 664 44.91 -12.62 -24.40
C GLY A 664 45.89 -13.77 -24.63
N GLY A 665 46.96 -13.84 -23.85
CA GLY A 665 47.98 -14.90 -23.98
C GLY A 665 48.91 -14.72 -25.17
N ALA A 666 48.87 -13.58 -25.87
CA ALA A 666 49.89 -13.24 -26.85
C ALA A 666 51.22 -12.98 -26.12
N PRO A 667 52.33 -13.65 -26.49
CA PRO A 667 53.62 -13.41 -25.86
C PRO A 667 54.03 -11.95 -26.09
N GLU A 668 54.33 -11.23 -25.00
CA GLU A 668 55.05 -9.96 -25.12
C GLU A 668 56.37 -10.24 -25.87
N PRO A 669 56.73 -9.43 -26.89
CA PRO A 669 58.07 -9.51 -27.46
C PRO A 669 59.07 -9.25 -26.31
N PRO A 670 60.05 -10.14 -26.07
CA PRO A 670 60.89 -10.07 -24.88
C PRO A 670 61.68 -8.75 -24.85
N LEU A 671 61.30 -7.86 -23.93
CA LEU A 671 62.07 -6.66 -23.59
C LEU A 671 63.21 -7.06 -22.65
N MET A 672 64.35 -7.42 -23.23
CA MET A 672 65.62 -7.62 -22.52
C MET A 672 66.10 -6.29 -21.92
N SER A 673 65.86 -6.07 -20.63
CA SER A 673 66.50 -5.01 -19.86
C SER A 673 67.80 -5.55 -19.26
N GLY A 674 68.94 -5.07 -19.77
CA GLY A 674 70.23 -5.15 -19.07
C GLY A 674 71.43 -5.60 -19.91
N ALA A 675 72.27 -4.65 -20.32
CA ALA A 675 73.73 -4.83 -20.37
C ALA A 675 74.44 -3.47 -20.40
N LEU A 676 75.13 -3.15 -19.30
CA LEU A 676 76.09 -2.05 -19.17
C LEU A 676 77.43 -2.39 -19.85
N GLY A 677 78.01 -1.39 -20.54
CA GLY A 677 79.46 -1.12 -20.47
C GLY A 677 80.31 -1.42 -21.71
N LYS A 678 80.81 -0.34 -22.34
CA LYS A 678 82.26 -0.07 -22.39
C LYS A 678 82.57 1.37 -22.87
N ASP A 679 83.30 2.08 -22.01
CA ASP A 679 83.98 3.35 -22.26
C ASP A 679 85.09 3.26 -23.32
N THR A 680 85.38 4.43 -23.91
CA THR A 680 86.63 5.00 -24.53
C THR A 680 86.24 5.72 -25.83
N THR A 681 86.56 7.00 -26.12
CA THR A 681 87.58 7.94 -25.62
C THR A 681 87.31 9.34 -26.21
N SER A 682 87.43 10.37 -25.37
CA SER A 682 87.99 11.72 -25.57
C SER A 682 87.88 12.46 -26.94
N ARG A 683 87.38 13.70 -26.94
CA ARG A 683 88.17 14.95 -26.80
C ARG A 683 87.30 16.21 -26.91
N LEU A 684 87.63 17.15 -26.01
CA LEU A 684 87.27 18.58 -25.87
C LEU A 684 85.88 18.93 -25.36
#